data_AF-A0A958XHF5-F1
#
_entry.id   AF-A0A958XHF5-F1
#
_cell.length_a   1.000
_cell.length_b   1.000
_cell.length_c   1.000
_cell.angle_alpha   90.00
_cell.angle_beta   90.00
_cell.angle_gamma   90.00
#
_symmetry.space_group_name_H-M   'P 1'
#
loop_
_entity.id
_entity.type
_entity.pdbx_description
1 polymer ?
#
loop_
_entity_poly.entity_id
_entity_poly.type
_entity_poly.pdbx_seq_one_letter_code
_entity_poly.pdbx_strand_id
1 'polypeptide(L)'
;MRIFLITLLAIFCFSNYSSAQFGNTLYHLSSSPGVSNNTLVGLSVHDIDLDGDLDVLASFQSGIFWFENDGQGNFSDGNSIDFQGKPVFKQAQFRDLDGDGKPDLAAGFGWRKNLGNGNFAPETGDFWKEVSGICDLNSDGFGDIFYQSSNVLFLERNLGAVFSPDAYPVANGSNIQFWLAADLDQDQQEDVVASLSNILYWFRNLGDNTFSKIQISTGAFKSVVAGDVDGNGRMDLLGAINGSLSWWEFDGYGNRSLRQTLPLPGFTSATIALGDLDGDKNLDLFTGGMTTPNGSRPAILYFDAVAGQFDPTPYTQPAFSAFCPKAVLADFDGNGRLDIFASLLSTSKFAVFHDTGTHGNFDIPMLVGEPLGDIPQILPADLDKDGDKDFIAADFLFEKTGPGNYAQRRKINLPDANVQLADLDGDGLQDAVYPKNDAVVWQRNLGGLQFGPEIKLDGFVAQCRYVGIADFDGDKDLDLCAGIGTEALSNFSLLLWYENDGMGNFTKHQLQDNITWVLSTQPLDVNSDSLPDIYVELGNLQNDIWYKNLGNGNFAPPQTFFSPGTTEPSYVNQRLLTDLDGDGHTDMVFSTIDYHTTDVYWYRNLDGNGFSDKKLLYTVDHLGSYATAYFAVYDADNDEQPDIILNGSYHRQIIFLRGLGGGNFAPADILYDDPGVGGFFAIAPYDVNDDGGLDLLLGNGASNLTSSNQVSWLSGKGELPPNPAACPRDVLFSRQIEVDSFPIKYPDCKEIQGNLIVYEISANGDPVIYDLSPLLGVHTVHGGVYIYRSFLPNLHGLDSLRTIGGDLEIKGGYVLTSLEGLDNLQSIGGNLVIRQNESLTFQAKLKNLHGLENLERVGGDFIQQERNLLSLEGLDKLRIIGGNFDIQKGKLQSLLGLEALDTIGKSLVLANLPNLKSLSGLQNLHHAGLNLSTDSLPDLQGLENLRSGRELRLTSNKNLQRLTGLENLEQLTGYNRNTLAKYPVIWLANNQALSDLSALDHDLDVDDDGIYILNNAALSQCAAQAICAYLPTEPDTVSIAGNLPACESDVAILASCQLLNTGAPSDNVGYWVFPNPISSAEQLTVVWQSDFNGPVKLELLSLEGRVLKTIIREKFADQITETIPISERLPRQFILRVSDGRTSAVRLVVKL
;
A
#
# COMPACT_ATOMS: atom_id res chain seq x y z
N MET A 1 -54.70 18.68 40.00
CA MET A 1 -55.76 17.81 39.42
C MET A 1 -55.46 17.72 37.93
N ARG A 2 -55.31 16.60 37.24
CA ARG A 2 -55.16 15.15 37.53
C ARG A 2 -55.22 14.52 36.12
N ILE A 3 -54.35 13.54 35.82
CA ILE A 3 -54.64 12.34 34.99
C ILE A 3 -54.82 12.57 33.46
N PHE A 4 -53.86 12.19 32.61
CA PHE A 4 -53.46 10.84 32.13
C PHE A 4 -54.13 10.41 30.79
N LEU A 5 -53.25 10.17 29.80
CA LEU A 5 -53.28 9.17 28.71
C LEU A 5 -54.56 8.84 27.92
N ILE A 6 -54.46 9.03 26.60
CA ILE A 6 -55.12 8.25 25.53
C ILE A 6 -54.16 8.18 24.31
N THR A 7 -54.13 7.07 23.55
CA THR A 7 -53.09 6.76 22.54
C THR A 7 -53.61 5.91 21.36
N LEU A 8 -52.74 5.72 20.35
CA LEU A 8 -52.91 5.02 19.05
C LEU A 8 -53.84 5.71 18.02
N LEU A 9 -53.42 5.99 16.79
CA LEU A 9 -52.61 5.16 15.88
C LEU A 9 -51.40 5.88 15.25
N ALA A 10 -50.38 5.10 14.88
CA ALA A 10 -49.21 5.52 14.11
C ALA A 10 -49.50 5.57 12.59
N ILE A 11 -48.62 6.25 11.83
CA ILE A 11 -47.94 5.77 10.60
C ILE A 11 -47.08 6.92 9.99
N PHE A 12 -45.81 6.61 9.67
CA PHE A 12 -44.78 7.42 8.98
C PHE A 12 -44.37 8.80 9.54
N CYS A 13 -43.30 8.79 10.34
CA CYS A 13 -42.12 9.65 10.19
C CYS A 13 -40.92 8.95 10.86
N PHE A 14 -40.26 8.04 10.12
CA PHE A 14 -38.96 7.46 10.45
C PHE A 14 -38.07 7.62 9.22
N SER A 15 -37.20 8.62 9.22
CA SER A 15 -36.00 8.73 8.36
C SER A 15 -35.13 9.85 8.91
N ASN A 16 -33.99 9.51 9.49
CA ASN A 16 -32.67 9.92 9.04
C ASN A 16 -31.67 9.34 10.05
N TYR A 17 -31.03 8.24 9.65
CA TYR A 17 -29.79 7.77 10.27
C TYR A 17 -28.67 8.50 9.53
N SER A 18 -27.78 9.20 10.23
CA SER A 18 -26.52 9.66 9.64
C SER A 18 -25.68 8.43 9.28
N SER A 19 -25.15 8.45 8.07
CA SER A 19 -24.26 7.41 7.56
C SER A 19 -22.83 7.91 7.65
N ALA A 20 -21.94 7.07 8.18
CA ALA A 20 -20.49 7.05 7.97
C ALA A 20 -19.89 8.31 7.32
N GLN A 21 -19.28 9.19 8.12
CA GLN A 21 -18.93 10.58 7.80
C GLN A 21 -17.74 10.75 6.82
N PHE A 22 -17.73 9.96 5.75
CA PHE A 22 -16.48 9.34 5.31
C PHE A 22 -16.36 8.87 3.86
N GLY A 23 -15.10 8.82 3.41
CA GLY A 23 -14.67 8.02 2.28
C GLY A 23 -14.23 6.61 2.68
N ASN A 24 -14.11 5.77 1.66
CA ASN A 24 -13.63 4.39 1.74
C ASN A 24 -12.44 4.16 0.80
N THR A 25 -11.82 5.25 0.32
CA THR A 25 -10.74 5.24 -0.67
C THR A 25 -9.40 5.29 0.04
N LEU A 26 -8.69 4.17 0.07
CA LEU A 26 -7.31 4.16 0.50
C LEU A 26 -6.40 4.57 -0.66
N TYR A 27 -5.83 5.75 -0.53
CA TYR A 27 -4.83 6.31 -1.41
C TYR A 27 -3.41 5.91 -0.96
N HIS A 28 -2.41 6.04 -1.84
CA HIS A 28 -1.02 5.70 -1.58
C HIS A 28 -0.11 6.58 -2.45
N LEU A 29 1.15 6.79 -2.02
CA LEU A 29 2.25 7.21 -2.90
C LEU A 29 3.52 6.38 -2.62
N SER A 30 3.34 5.16 -2.12
CA SER A 30 4.39 4.21 -1.74
C SER A 30 4.96 3.46 -2.96
N SER A 31 5.35 4.21 -4.00
CA SER A 31 5.70 3.68 -5.33
C SER A 31 7.19 3.68 -5.68
N SER A 32 8.05 4.21 -4.82
CA SER A 32 9.51 4.29 -5.01
C SER A 32 10.25 3.10 -4.36
N PRO A 33 11.58 2.94 -4.54
CA PRO A 33 12.29 1.70 -4.17
C PRO A 33 12.67 1.59 -2.68
N GLY A 34 12.18 2.46 -1.80
CA GLY A 34 12.44 2.41 -0.37
C GLY A 34 11.47 1.50 0.40
N VAL A 35 10.17 1.58 0.08
CA VAL A 35 9.09 0.83 0.77
C VAL A 35 9.14 -0.70 0.58
N SER A 36 9.95 -1.21 -0.35
CA SER A 36 9.97 -2.62 -0.76
C SER A 36 10.70 -3.61 0.16
N ASN A 37 11.29 -3.14 1.27
CA ASN A 37 12.53 -3.76 1.76
C ASN A 37 12.57 -4.30 3.20
N ASN A 38 11.80 -3.75 4.16
CA ASN A 38 12.20 -3.81 5.58
C ASN A 38 11.00 -3.69 6.58
N THR A 39 11.26 -3.32 7.84
CA THR A 39 10.29 -3.18 8.95
C THR A 39 10.20 -1.72 9.43
N LEU A 40 8.98 -1.18 9.64
CA LEU A 40 8.79 0.08 10.38
C LEU A 40 9.17 -0.11 11.84
N VAL A 41 9.78 0.91 12.47
CA VAL A 41 9.79 1.04 13.92
C VAL A 41 9.38 2.44 14.43
N GLY A 42 9.25 3.45 13.56
CA GLY A 42 8.55 4.70 13.92
C GLY A 42 7.82 5.42 12.80
N LEU A 43 7.27 6.59 13.10
CA LEU A 43 6.75 7.52 12.10
C LEU A 43 6.88 8.96 12.61
N SER A 44 6.22 9.90 11.96
CA SER A 44 5.90 11.21 12.50
C SER A 44 4.53 11.63 11.96
N VAL A 45 3.96 12.69 12.53
CA VAL A 45 3.44 13.81 11.73
C VAL A 45 4.50 14.90 11.79
N HIS A 46 4.59 15.81 10.82
CA HIS A 46 5.47 17.10 11.03
C HIS A 46 6.70 18.82 9.74
N ASP A 47 6.88 20.25 10.05
CA ASP A 47 7.10 21.39 9.13
C ASP A 47 8.54 21.57 8.58
N ILE A 48 8.69 22.29 7.44
CA ILE A 48 9.81 22.18 6.49
C ILE A 48 10.50 23.51 6.01
N ASP A 49 10.49 23.99 4.74
CA ASP A 49 11.55 24.91 4.24
C ASP A 49 11.18 26.09 3.29
N LEU A 50 10.72 27.23 3.83
CA LEU A 50 10.47 28.51 3.13
C LEU A 50 9.78 28.48 1.74
N ASP A 51 8.45 28.30 1.74
CA ASP A 51 7.44 28.73 0.73
C ASP A 51 6.09 27.97 0.94
N GLY A 52 6.05 26.86 1.71
CA GLY A 52 4.89 25.95 1.86
C GLY A 52 4.80 25.03 3.09
N ASP A 53 4.76 23.69 2.93
CA ASP A 53 4.23 22.68 3.89
C ASP A 53 5.03 21.39 4.24
N LEU A 54 5.03 21.04 5.53
CA LEU A 54 4.71 19.73 6.11
C LEU A 54 5.29 18.41 5.47
N ASP A 55 6.52 17.94 5.84
CA ASP A 55 7.09 16.61 5.43
C ASP A 55 8.19 15.98 6.36
N VAL A 56 8.79 14.82 6.03
CA VAL A 56 8.49 13.52 6.66
C VAL A 56 9.67 12.75 7.20
N LEU A 57 9.43 12.01 8.28
CA LEU A 57 10.38 11.12 8.93
C LEU A 57 9.80 9.70 9.17
N ALA A 58 9.30 9.07 8.10
CA ALA A 58 8.54 7.80 8.11
C ALA A 58 9.43 6.56 8.28
N SER A 59 9.41 5.90 9.44
CA SER A 59 10.67 5.37 9.98
C SER A 59 10.89 3.83 9.91
N PHE A 60 11.69 3.36 8.94
CA PHE A 60 12.18 1.97 8.76
C PHE A 60 13.54 1.71 9.44
N GLN A 61 13.81 0.46 9.88
CA GLN A 61 15.11 0.05 10.46
C GLN A 61 16.38 0.36 9.62
N SER A 62 16.23 0.65 8.33
CA SER A 62 17.31 0.92 7.37
C SER A 62 17.62 2.40 7.16
N GLY A 63 16.77 3.32 7.64
CA GLY A 63 16.44 4.47 6.83
C GLY A 63 16.63 5.86 7.43
N ILE A 64 16.63 6.78 6.48
CA ILE A 64 16.75 8.25 6.53
C ILE A 64 16.13 8.77 5.20
N PHE A 65 14.91 9.32 5.16
CA PHE A 65 14.27 9.90 3.95
C PHE A 65 13.24 10.96 4.33
N TRP A 66 13.11 11.96 3.44
CA TRP A 66 12.02 12.94 3.32
C TRP A 66 11.06 12.51 2.19
N PHE A 67 10.12 13.37 1.81
CA PHE A 67 9.75 13.74 0.44
C PHE A 67 9.21 15.20 0.43
N GLU A 68 7.88 15.41 0.50
CA GLU A 68 7.11 16.67 0.55
C GLU A 68 5.62 16.39 0.34
N ASN A 69 4.77 17.42 0.41
CA ASN A 69 3.61 17.50 -0.47
C ASN A 69 3.41 18.89 -1.10
N ASP A 70 2.42 19.64 -0.62
CA ASP A 70 1.92 20.91 -1.16
C ASP A 70 0.73 21.55 -0.36
N GLY A 71 0.11 20.89 0.63
CA GLY A 71 -1.13 21.35 1.28
C GLY A 71 -2.46 20.95 0.57
N GLN A 72 -2.44 20.07 -0.45
CA GLN A 72 -3.64 19.62 -1.20
C GLN A 72 -3.60 18.16 -1.71
N GLY A 73 -2.51 17.73 -2.34
CA GLY A 73 -2.26 16.37 -2.81
C GLY A 73 -1.80 16.19 -4.27
N ASN A 74 -0.62 16.69 -4.65
CA ASN A 74 0.09 16.36 -5.91
C ASN A 74 1.37 15.54 -5.68
N PHE A 75 1.98 15.65 -4.49
CA PHE A 75 2.98 14.75 -3.89
C PHE A 75 4.44 14.76 -4.41
N SER A 76 5.36 14.47 -3.48
CA SER A 76 6.81 14.37 -3.74
C SER A 76 7.35 12.94 -3.81
N ASP A 77 8.40 12.78 -4.63
CA ASP A 77 9.25 11.58 -4.87
C ASP A 77 10.73 12.00 -4.77
N GLY A 78 11.08 12.57 -3.61
CA GLY A 78 12.38 13.15 -3.26
C GLY A 78 13.50 12.16 -2.89
N ASN A 79 14.21 12.38 -1.76
CA ASN A 79 15.47 11.68 -1.45
C ASN A 79 15.59 11.22 0.02
N SER A 80 16.62 10.41 0.27
CA SER A 80 17.11 10.02 1.59
C SER A 80 17.80 11.19 2.32
N ILE A 81 18.31 10.96 3.53
CA ILE A 81 19.57 11.62 3.96
C ILE A 81 20.57 10.59 4.52
N ASP A 82 21.12 10.76 5.74
CA ASP A 82 22.20 9.87 6.23
C ASP A 82 22.46 9.88 7.77
N PHE A 83 22.42 8.69 8.40
CA PHE A 83 23.00 8.35 9.72
C PHE A 83 24.25 7.44 9.60
N GLN A 84 24.90 7.44 8.45
CA GLN A 84 26.09 6.64 8.12
C GLN A 84 25.86 5.12 8.23
N GLY A 85 24.64 4.68 7.94
CA GLY A 85 24.24 3.27 7.97
C GLY A 85 24.06 2.66 9.36
N LYS A 86 23.95 3.48 10.42
CA LYS A 86 23.62 3.02 11.77
C LYS A 86 22.17 2.50 11.80
N PRO A 87 21.92 1.28 12.32
CA PRO A 87 20.59 0.71 12.32
C PRO A 87 19.71 1.39 13.38
N VAL A 88 18.51 1.79 12.98
CA VAL A 88 17.57 2.43 13.90
C VAL A 88 16.70 1.29 14.48
N PHE A 89 17.22 0.71 15.57
CA PHE A 89 16.64 -0.41 16.34
C PHE A 89 16.23 0.03 17.77
N LYS A 90 16.28 1.33 18.03
CA LYS A 90 15.81 2.00 19.24
C LYS A 90 15.27 3.37 18.83
N GLN A 91 14.25 3.84 19.54
CA GLN A 91 13.31 4.83 19.03
C GLN A 91 13.82 6.29 19.16
N ALA A 92 14.39 6.85 18.09
CA ALA A 92 14.88 8.22 17.97
C ALA A 92 13.76 9.27 18.09
N GLN A 93 14.09 10.48 18.53
CA GLN A 93 13.16 11.52 18.99
C GLN A 93 13.77 12.91 18.71
N PHE A 94 13.14 14.01 19.13
CA PHE A 94 13.63 15.38 18.94
C PHE A 94 12.89 16.33 19.90
N ARG A 95 13.45 17.50 20.22
CA ARG A 95 12.72 18.74 20.53
C ARG A 95 13.57 20.02 20.32
N ASP A 96 14.73 20.20 21.00
CA ASP A 96 15.93 20.93 20.49
C ASP A 96 17.19 20.46 21.25
N LEU A 97 18.34 20.31 20.59
CA LEU A 97 19.60 19.90 21.24
C LEU A 97 20.93 20.52 20.69
N ASP A 98 21.01 21.74 20.15
CA ASP A 98 22.28 22.52 20.06
C ASP A 98 22.10 24.01 20.42
N GLY A 99 21.10 24.75 19.94
CA GLY A 99 20.36 24.62 18.68
C GLY A 99 20.96 25.58 17.66
N ASP A 100 20.14 26.34 16.90
CA ASP A 100 20.64 27.58 16.26
C ASP A 100 19.60 28.72 16.12
N GLY A 101 18.68 28.86 17.10
CA GLY A 101 17.48 29.70 16.94
C GLY A 101 16.54 29.16 15.87
N LYS A 102 16.65 27.85 15.68
CA LYS A 102 15.92 26.87 14.88
C LYS A 102 16.19 25.51 15.54
N PRO A 103 15.28 24.53 15.49
CA PRO A 103 15.28 23.42 16.43
C PRO A 103 16.11 22.19 15.99
N ASP A 104 17.17 21.84 16.73
CA ASP A 104 18.14 20.76 16.44
C ASP A 104 17.72 19.38 17.01
N LEU A 105 18.05 18.34 16.27
CA LEU A 105 17.10 17.34 15.84
C LEU A 105 17.85 16.03 15.53
N ALA A 106 17.41 14.94 16.17
CA ALA A 106 18.31 14.00 16.86
C ALA A 106 18.21 12.50 16.52
N ALA A 107 19.31 11.93 15.99
CA ALA A 107 19.72 10.54 16.29
C ALA A 107 21.16 10.22 15.83
N GLY A 108 21.56 8.97 16.01
CA GLY A 108 22.63 8.34 15.22
C GLY A 108 24.04 8.68 15.69
N PHE A 109 24.19 9.14 16.93
CA PHE A 109 25.44 9.35 17.63
C PHE A 109 26.57 10.01 16.81
N GLY A 110 26.32 11.14 16.14
CA GLY A 110 27.33 11.91 15.37
C GLY A 110 26.83 13.25 14.81
N TRP A 111 27.74 14.22 14.54
CA TRP A 111 27.38 15.65 14.41
C TRP A 111 27.73 16.39 13.11
N ARG A 112 27.04 17.52 12.85
CA ARG A 112 26.94 18.17 11.52
C ARG A 112 26.77 19.73 11.46
N LYS A 113 25.95 20.40 12.30
CA LYS A 113 25.53 21.86 12.30
C LYS A 113 24.87 22.44 10.98
N ASN A 114 23.64 23.04 11.01
CA ASN A 114 22.74 23.28 9.81
C ASN A 114 22.07 24.67 9.50
N LEU A 115 20.84 24.97 10.00
CA LEU A 115 19.84 26.05 9.65
C LEU A 115 18.85 25.90 8.42
N GLY A 116 17.63 25.33 8.57
CA GLY A 116 16.38 25.81 7.94
C GLY A 116 15.98 25.34 6.52
N ASN A 117 16.22 26.18 5.50
CA ASN A 117 15.94 25.89 4.07
C ASN A 117 17.20 25.57 3.24
N GLY A 118 17.13 24.61 2.31
CA GLY A 118 17.97 24.60 1.10
C GLY A 118 18.91 23.40 0.88
N ASN A 119 19.79 23.06 1.82
CA ASN A 119 20.64 21.86 1.73
C ASN A 119 21.25 21.36 3.05
N PHE A 120 21.30 20.04 3.23
CA PHE A 120 21.70 19.26 4.42
C PHE A 120 22.96 19.73 5.19
N ALA A 121 23.04 19.39 6.49
CA ALA A 121 24.31 19.21 7.20
C ALA A 121 24.66 17.72 7.46
N PRO A 122 25.71 17.17 6.82
CA PRO A 122 26.22 15.82 7.08
C PRO A 122 27.75 15.74 7.30
N GLU A 123 28.20 15.30 8.47
CA GLU A 123 29.60 14.97 8.82
C GLU A 123 29.62 13.79 9.83
N THR A 124 30.81 13.31 10.22
CA THR A 124 31.06 12.10 10.99
C THR A 124 31.03 12.28 12.51
N GLY A 125 30.65 11.21 13.22
CA GLY A 125 30.76 11.10 14.67
C GLY A 125 30.36 9.70 15.19
N ASP A 126 30.82 9.38 16.40
CA ASP A 126 30.51 8.12 17.08
C ASP A 126 30.45 8.34 18.60
N PHE A 127 29.24 8.60 19.11
CA PHE A 127 28.98 9.02 20.51
C PHE A 127 28.43 7.94 21.47
N TRP A 128 27.11 7.64 21.46
CA TRP A 128 26.40 7.38 22.73
C TRP A 128 25.50 6.13 22.84
N LYS A 129 24.15 6.23 22.78
CA LYS A 129 23.24 5.38 23.59
C LYS A 129 21.92 4.94 22.92
N GLU A 130 21.26 3.99 23.58
CA GLU A 130 20.21 3.12 23.06
C GLU A 130 18.77 3.64 23.36
N VAL A 131 18.46 4.84 22.88
CA VAL A 131 17.21 5.67 22.98
C VAL A 131 15.84 4.94 23.17
N SER A 132 14.82 5.55 23.82
CA SER A 132 13.51 4.91 24.09
C SER A 132 12.25 5.78 24.22
N GLY A 133 12.23 6.86 25.02
CA GLY A 133 11.00 7.55 25.46
C GLY A 133 11.14 9.05 25.75
N ILE A 134 10.01 9.69 26.10
CA ILE A 134 9.83 11.15 26.12
C ILE A 134 8.88 11.71 27.22
N CYS A 135 9.03 13.02 27.49
CA CYS A 135 8.66 13.82 28.66
C CYS A 135 9.03 15.31 28.39
N ASP A 136 8.28 16.32 28.86
CA ASP A 136 8.49 17.73 28.42
C ASP A 136 9.53 18.52 29.23
N LEU A 137 10.74 17.94 29.29
CA LEU A 137 11.85 18.31 30.16
C LEU A 137 13.14 18.58 29.34
N ASN A 138 14.35 18.82 29.83
CA ASN A 138 14.97 18.46 31.10
C ASN A 138 15.10 19.64 32.08
N SER A 139 14.76 20.84 31.65
CA SER A 139 14.90 22.10 32.38
C SER A 139 16.32 22.47 32.80
N ASP A 140 17.34 22.05 32.05
CA ASP A 140 18.38 23.02 31.67
C ASP A 140 18.03 23.74 30.37
N GLY A 141 16.75 23.67 29.99
CA GLY A 141 16.19 23.65 28.65
C GLY A 141 16.17 22.20 28.18
N PHE A 142 16.93 21.92 27.13
CA PHE A 142 18.05 20.98 27.19
C PHE A 142 17.68 19.49 27.34
N GLY A 143 16.57 19.06 26.74
CA GLY A 143 16.04 17.70 26.81
C GLY A 143 17.02 16.52 26.73
N ASP A 144 16.71 15.46 27.48
CA ASP A 144 17.70 14.49 27.95
C ASP A 144 17.58 13.06 27.40
N ILE A 145 18.73 12.37 27.24
CA ILE A 145 18.95 11.09 26.57
C ILE A 145 18.35 9.85 27.30
N PHE A 146 17.11 9.91 27.79
CA PHE A 146 16.24 8.89 28.43
C PHE A 146 16.09 7.46 27.84
N TYR A 147 17.19 6.75 27.54
CA TYR A 147 17.13 5.36 27.09
C TYR A 147 16.58 4.41 28.16
N GLN A 148 15.96 3.29 27.76
CA GLN A 148 15.51 2.20 28.63
C GLN A 148 16.39 0.96 28.51
N SER A 149 16.59 0.25 29.63
CA SER A 149 17.10 -1.13 29.69
C SER A 149 16.20 -2.00 30.55
N SER A 150 16.26 -3.33 30.42
CA SER A 150 15.21 -4.28 30.81
C SER A 150 14.65 -4.14 32.25
N ASN A 151 15.52 -3.78 33.19
CA ASN A 151 15.25 -3.62 34.62
C ASN A 151 15.75 -2.26 35.16
N VAL A 152 16.07 -1.31 34.26
CA VAL A 152 17.04 -0.24 34.57
C VAL A 152 16.80 1.02 33.72
N LEU A 153 16.66 2.21 34.33
CA LEU A 153 16.18 3.46 33.68
C LEU A 153 16.94 4.78 34.03
N PHE A 154 18.05 4.70 34.78
CA PHE A 154 19.08 5.72 35.16
C PHE A 154 18.72 7.24 35.24
N LEU A 155 19.70 8.15 35.02
CA LEU A 155 19.57 9.63 35.08
C LEU A 155 20.71 10.47 34.40
N GLU A 156 20.51 11.28 33.31
CA GLU A 156 21.62 11.93 32.53
C GLU A 156 22.02 13.37 32.91
N ARG A 157 21.71 14.38 32.08
CA ARG A 157 22.14 15.81 32.06
C ARG A 157 23.11 16.18 30.93
N ASN A 158 23.04 17.47 30.59
CA ASN A 158 23.95 18.24 29.75
C ASN A 158 25.44 17.96 30.01
N LEU A 159 26.21 17.87 28.91
CA LEU A 159 27.60 18.30 28.89
C LEU A 159 27.95 18.80 27.46
N GLY A 160 28.01 20.11 27.25
CA GLY A 160 28.24 20.71 25.93
C GLY A 160 29.55 20.27 25.25
N ALA A 161 29.44 19.54 24.14
CA ALA A 161 30.49 19.03 23.24
C ALA A 161 31.61 18.13 23.82
N VAL A 162 32.20 18.44 24.98
CA VAL A 162 33.41 17.77 25.50
C VAL A 162 33.03 16.62 26.45
N PHE A 163 32.25 15.69 25.89
CA PHE A 163 31.52 14.61 26.54
C PHE A 163 32.33 13.71 27.50
N SER A 164 31.68 13.11 28.49
CA SER A 164 32.30 12.21 29.49
C SER A 164 31.31 11.20 30.09
N PRO A 165 31.75 10.16 30.85
CA PRO A 165 30.91 9.01 31.20
C PRO A 165 30.64 8.83 32.71
N ASP A 166 31.07 9.75 33.58
CA ASP A 166 31.06 9.57 35.04
C ASP A 166 29.77 10.13 35.66
N ALA A 167 28.83 9.21 35.95
CA ALA A 167 27.40 9.41 35.69
C ALA A 167 26.41 8.84 36.74
N TYR A 168 25.08 8.92 36.52
CA TYR A 168 24.02 8.85 37.55
C TYR A 168 22.77 7.92 37.27
N PRO A 169 22.45 6.89 38.10
CA PRO A 169 21.08 6.23 38.16
C PRO A 169 20.22 6.16 39.49
N VAL A 170 18.86 6.01 39.51
CA VAL A 170 18.00 5.84 40.77
C VAL A 170 16.72 4.97 40.61
N ALA A 171 16.14 4.24 41.62
CA ALA A 171 14.75 3.62 41.69
C ALA A 171 14.45 2.09 41.40
N ASN A 172 13.29 1.50 41.74
CA ASN A 172 13.30 0.23 42.50
C ASN A 172 12.93 -1.18 41.90
N GLY A 173 12.83 -1.46 40.58
CA GLY A 173 12.43 -2.82 40.09
C GLY A 173 12.64 -3.25 38.60
N SER A 174 11.92 -4.30 38.14
CA SER A 174 12.22 -5.08 36.90
C SER A 174 11.09 -5.09 35.83
N ASN A 175 11.37 -5.24 34.53
CA ASN A 175 10.34 -5.27 33.46
C ASN A 175 9.48 -3.99 33.38
N ILE A 176 10.11 -2.83 33.13
CA ILE A 176 9.38 -1.60 32.77
C ILE A 176 8.67 -1.81 31.43
N GLN A 177 7.39 -1.47 31.34
CA GLN A 177 6.59 -1.57 30.12
C GLN A 177 6.57 -0.24 29.34
N PHE A 178 6.37 0.91 29.99
CA PHE A 178 6.20 2.23 29.34
C PHE A 178 6.24 3.40 30.34
N TRP A 179 6.22 4.65 29.84
CA TRP A 179 6.59 5.93 30.52
C TRP A 179 6.00 7.18 29.78
N LEU A 180 6.13 8.39 30.34
CA LEU A 180 5.57 9.71 29.91
C LEU A 180 6.35 10.88 30.58
N ALA A 181 5.83 12.11 30.65
CA ALA A 181 5.75 12.85 31.93
C ALA A 181 4.61 13.89 31.97
N ALA A 182 4.18 14.39 33.15
CA ALA A 182 3.10 15.41 33.33
C ALA A 182 2.99 16.06 34.73
N ASP A 183 2.27 17.21 34.83
CA ASP A 183 1.83 17.95 36.04
C ASP A 183 0.41 17.52 36.49
N LEU A 184 -0.02 17.79 37.73
CA LEU A 184 -1.31 17.34 38.29
C LEU A 184 -2.22 18.50 38.77
N ASP A 185 -2.21 18.85 40.06
CA ASP A 185 -3.24 19.72 40.67
C ASP A 185 -2.79 21.18 40.87
N GLN A 186 -2.18 21.70 39.80
CA GLN A 186 -1.53 23.02 39.67
C GLN A 186 -0.21 23.10 40.45
N ASP A 187 0.69 22.14 40.18
CA ASP A 187 1.97 21.99 40.88
C ASP A 187 3.18 22.55 40.07
N GLN A 188 3.01 22.86 38.76
CA GLN A 188 3.99 23.35 37.75
C GLN A 188 5.18 22.41 37.48
N GLN A 189 4.87 21.18 37.05
CA GLN A 189 5.62 20.01 37.49
C GLN A 189 5.66 18.76 36.54
N GLU A 190 6.71 17.94 36.62
CA GLU A 190 6.81 16.44 36.41
C GLU A 190 7.40 15.32 37.57
N ASP A 191 6.73 14.26 36.82
CA ASP A 191 6.62 12.72 36.73
C ASP A 191 6.44 11.88 35.44
N VAL A 192 7.43 10.99 35.17
CA VAL A 192 7.24 9.63 34.61
C VAL A 192 6.45 8.68 35.54
N VAL A 193 5.12 8.77 35.56
CA VAL A 193 4.30 7.61 35.99
C VAL A 193 4.84 6.36 35.23
N ALA A 194 5.10 5.21 35.88
CA ALA A 194 5.94 4.13 35.27
C ALA A 194 5.47 2.70 35.56
N SER A 195 4.99 1.98 34.53
CA SER A 195 4.44 0.61 34.65
C SER A 195 5.54 -0.44 34.67
N LEU A 196 5.57 -1.27 35.70
CA LEU A 196 6.82 -1.84 36.18
C LEU A 196 6.61 -3.07 37.10
N SER A 197 7.34 -4.18 36.88
CA SER A 197 7.62 -5.21 37.90
C SER A 197 6.46 -5.83 38.69
N ASN A 198 5.24 -5.80 38.16
CA ASN A 198 4.02 -6.11 38.90
C ASN A 198 3.73 -5.15 40.08
N ILE A 199 4.25 -3.90 40.09
CA ILE A 199 3.78 -2.79 40.93
C ILE A 199 3.61 -1.49 40.09
N LEU A 200 2.40 -0.87 40.05
CA LEU A 200 2.16 0.46 39.42
C LEU A 200 1.43 1.40 40.39
N TYR A 201 1.65 2.69 40.15
CA TYR A 201 1.67 3.80 41.07
C TYR A 201 2.02 5.10 40.30
N TRP A 202 1.72 6.27 40.88
CA TRP A 202 2.10 7.59 40.36
C TRP A 202 2.57 8.49 41.52
N PHE A 203 3.44 9.46 41.26
CA PHE A 203 4.61 9.53 42.13
C PHE A 203 4.94 10.87 42.82
N ARG A 204 4.78 12.04 42.18
CA ARG A 204 5.10 13.40 42.75
C ARG A 204 6.56 13.68 43.18
N ASN A 205 6.98 14.95 43.30
CA ASN A 205 8.40 15.31 43.49
C ASN A 205 8.62 16.62 44.28
N LEU A 206 9.81 16.75 44.90
CA LEU A 206 10.20 17.84 45.83
C LEU A 206 11.68 18.29 45.75
N GLY A 207 12.42 17.95 44.69
CA GLY A 207 13.80 18.40 44.48
C GLY A 207 14.87 17.68 45.32
N ASP A 208 14.73 17.55 46.65
CA ASP A 208 15.72 16.86 47.52
C ASP A 208 15.79 15.34 47.34
N ASN A 209 14.94 14.81 46.47
CA ASN A 209 14.91 13.42 46.08
C ASN A 209 14.44 12.45 47.19
N THR A 210 13.71 12.89 48.23
CA THR A 210 13.20 12.05 49.35
C THR A 210 12.13 10.99 48.98
N PHE A 211 12.49 10.23 47.95
CA PHE A 211 11.80 9.22 47.18
C PHE A 211 11.24 8.02 47.98
N SER A 212 10.10 7.54 47.49
CA SER A 212 8.99 7.01 48.28
C SER A 212 8.06 5.98 47.57
N LYS A 213 6.80 6.28 47.15
CA LYS A 213 5.72 5.25 46.94
C LYS A 213 4.48 5.70 46.13
N ILE A 214 3.60 4.74 45.76
CA ILE A 214 2.08 4.72 45.78
C ILE A 214 1.66 3.23 45.51
N GLN A 215 0.39 2.82 45.21
CA GLN A 215 0.03 1.47 44.68
C GLN A 215 -1.46 1.32 44.19
N ILE A 216 -1.81 0.36 43.28
CA ILE A 216 -3.13 0.36 42.55
C ILE A 216 -4.04 -0.94 42.51
N SER A 217 -3.59 -2.19 42.24
CA SER A 217 -4.43 -3.46 42.24
C SER A 217 -3.57 -4.74 42.03
N THR A 218 -4.02 -5.99 41.74
CA THR A 218 -3.14 -7.21 41.81
C THR A 218 -2.97 -8.13 40.56
N GLY A 219 -1.83 -8.03 39.85
CA GLY A 219 -1.52 -8.44 38.47
C GLY A 219 -0.52 -7.49 37.72
N ALA A 220 -0.88 -6.87 36.57
CA ALA A 220 -0.06 -5.94 35.73
C ALA A 220 -0.87 -4.81 34.98
N PHE A 221 -0.29 -3.76 34.33
CA PHE A 221 -1.08 -2.55 33.88
C PHE A 221 -0.72 -1.83 32.54
N LYS A 222 -1.43 -0.72 32.26
CA LYS A 222 -1.40 0.11 31.02
C LYS A 222 -1.29 1.63 31.36
N SER A 223 -1.38 2.55 30.39
CA SER A 223 -2.52 3.50 30.37
C SER A 223 -2.39 5.00 30.72
N VAL A 224 -1.26 5.73 30.65
CA VAL A 224 -1.17 7.09 31.28
C VAL A 224 -0.25 8.14 30.57
N VAL A 225 -0.68 9.35 30.18
CA VAL A 225 0.16 10.58 30.27
C VAL A 225 -0.48 11.55 31.27
N ALA A 226 -1.09 12.67 30.87
CA ALA A 226 -2.15 13.41 31.57
C ALA A 226 -2.88 14.39 30.63
N GLY A 227 -3.95 15.02 31.14
CA GLY A 227 -4.68 16.11 30.49
C GLY A 227 -5.84 16.65 31.37
N ASP A 228 -6.18 17.93 31.20
CA ASP A 228 -7.31 18.63 31.85
C ASP A 228 -8.63 18.44 31.08
N VAL A 229 -9.27 17.28 31.28
CA VAL A 229 -10.49 16.86 30.55
C VAL A 229 -11.70 17.77 30.78
N ASP A 230 -11.89 18.21 32.03
CA ASP A 230 -13.08 18.94 32.50
C ASP A 230 -12.86 20.48 32.43
N GLY A 231 -11.82 20.92 31.70
CA GLY A 231 -11.54 22.33 31.40
C GLY A 231 -11.38 23.21 32.65
N ASN A 232 -11.00 22.59 33.78
CA ASN A 232 -11.10 23.19 35.11
C ASN A 232 -9.74 23.72 35.61
N GLY A 233 -8.69 23.53 34.82
CA GLY A 233 -7.31 23.89 35.12
C GLY A 233 -6.52 22.82 35.88
N ARG A 234 -6.92 21.54 35.85
CA ARG A 234 -6.21 20.43 36.54
C ARG A 234 -6.09 19.20 35.64
N MET A 235 -4.88 18.66 35.56
CA MET A 235 -4.64 17.30 35.06
C MET A 235 -5.18 16.27 36.10
N ASP A 236 -5.61 15.06 35.70
CA ASP A 236 -6.08 13.97 36.60
C ASP A 236 -5.39 12.61 36.29
N LEU A 237 -5.75 11.48 36.93
CA LEU A 237 -5.19 10.15 36.64
C LEU A 237 -6.11 8.94 36.94
N LEU A 238 -6.19 8.02 35.98
CA LEU A 238 -7.10 6.86 35.98
C LEU A 238 -6.38 5.49 35.85
N GLY A 239 -7.09 4.35 36.07
CA GLY A 239 -6.75 3.01 35.56
C GLY A 239 -7.60 1.83 36.08
N ALA A 240 -7.92 0.82 35.26
CA ALA A 240 -8.64 -0.42 35.67
C ALA A 240 -8.51 -1.61 34.67
N ILE A 241 -9.19 -2.74 34.96
CA ILE A 241 -8.76 -4.10 34.52
C ILE A 241 -9.80 -5.22 34.21
N ASN A 242 -10.67 -5.72 35.12
CA ASN A 242 -11.52 -6.93 34.87
C ASN A 242 -12.91 -7.03 35.58
N GLY A 243 -13.72 -5.98 35.54
CA GLY A 243 -15.17 -5.97 35.77
C GLY A 243 -15.89 -4.58 35.87
N SER A 244 -16.22 -3.93 34.73
CA SER A 244 -16.88 -2.61 34.50
C SER A 244 -15.90 -1.47 34.07
N LEU A 245 -16.18 -0.16 34.18
CA LEU A 245 -15.29 0.92 33.66
C LEU A 245 -15.26 2.11 34.67
N SER A 246 -14.36 2.11 35.67
CA SER A 246 -14.55 2.89 36.91
C SER A 246 -14.58 4.42 36.80
N TRP A 247 -15.43 5.03 37.63
CA TRP A 247 -15.20 6.32 38.30
C TRP A 247 -15.85 6.31 39.69
N TRP A 248 -15.38 7.12 40.65
CA TRP A 248 -15.53 6.72 42.06
C TRP A 248 -15.91 7.80 43.11
N GLU A 249 -15.66 9.11 42.90
CA GLU A 249 -16.07 10.26 43.76
C GLU A 249 -15.25 10.53 45.05
N PHE A 250 -14.96 11.80 45.35
CA PHE A 250 -14.29 12.22 46.60
C PHE A 250 -15.28 12.45 47.77
N ASP A 251 -14.84 12.12 49.00
CA ASP A 251 -15.53 12.37 50.28
C ASP A 251 -14.49 12.34 51.43
N GLY A 252 -14.92 12.57 52.67
CA GLY A 252 -14.10 12.79 53.87
C GLY A 252 -13.36 11.57 54.45
N TYR A 253 -12.45 10.98 53.67
CA TYR A 253 -11.45 9.98 54.12
C TYR A 253 -12.02 8.62 54.60
N GLY A 254 -13.02 8.12 53.88
CA GLY A 254 -13.52 6.73 53.90
C GLY A 254 -13.05 5.88 52.71
N ASN A 255 -13.98 5.19 52.04
CA ASN A 255 -13.77 4.31 50.88
C ASN A 255 -14.82 4.57 49.78
N ARG A 256 -14.42 5.12 48.60
CA ARG A 256 -15.29 5.94 47.71
C ARG A 256 -16.49 5.25 47.01
N SER A 257 -17.37 6.02 46.38
CA SER A 257 -18.80 5.71 46.14
C SER A 257 -19.23 5.27 44.72
N LEU A 258 -19.58 6.17 43.76
CA LEU A 258 -20.59 5.86 42.71
C LEU A 258 -20.29 6.13 41.20
N ARG A 259 -20.57 7.32 40.62
CA ARG A 259 -20.85 7.55 39.16
C ARG A 259 -21.83 6.50 38.55
N GLN A 260 -21.80 6.08 37.27
CA GLN A 260 -22.95 5.33 36.66
C GLN A 260 -22.97 3.78 36.52
N THR A 261 -21.95 3.07 35.98
CA THR A 261 -21.87 1.57 35.73
C THR A 261 -22.53 0.92 34.48
N LEU A 262 -22.18 1.39 33.28
CA LEU A 262 -22.25 0.77 31.93
C LEU A 262 -21.99 -0.77 31.71
N PRO A 263 -22.48 -1.39 30.60
CA PRO A 263 -22.16 -2.73 30.06
C PRO A 263 -21.73 -2.74 28.55
N LEU A 264 -21.35 -3.89 27.94
CA LEU A 264 -21.30 -4.05 26.45
C LEU A 264 -20.35 -5.18 25.90
N PRO A 265 -19.78 -5.08 24.66
CA PRO A 265 -19.08 -6.17 23.96
C PRO A 265 -17.66 -6.60 24.43
N GLY A 266 -16.55 -6.16 23.79
CA GLY A 266 -15.22 -6.81 23.83
C GLY A 266 -14.04 -5.92 23.43
N PHE A 267 -12.79 -6.34 23.70
CA PHE A 267 -11.65 -5.41 23.79
C PHE A 267 -10.25 -6.06 23.63
N THR A 268 -9.18 -5.26 23.78
CA THR A 268 -7.74 -5.67 23.67
C THR A 268 -6.74 -4.72 24.36
N SER A 269 -7.10 -3.47 24.64
CA SER A 269 -6.30 -2.38 24.06
C SER A 269 -5.61 -1.40 25.04
N ALA A 270 -4.88 -0.39 24.56
CA ALA A 270 -4.11 0.61 25.31
C ALA A 270 -3.84 1.85 24.41
N THR A 271 -3.41 3.01 24.90
CA THR A 271 -3.29 4.22 24.03
C THR A 271 -3.79 5.50 24.72
N ILE A 272 -4.42 6.36 23.91
CA ILE A 272 -5.04 7.69 24.05
C ILE A 272 -4.12 8.71 23.35
N ALA A 273 -4.70 9.74 22.78
CA ALA A 273 -4.13 11.04 22.42
C ALA A 273 -5.13 12.09 22.95
N LEU A 274 -4.72 13.34 23.11
CA LEU A 274 -5.33 14.22 24.12
C LEU A 274 -5.45 15.66 23.63
N GLY A 275 -6.68 16.17 23.51
CA GLY A 275 -6.98 17.57 23.15
C GLY A 275 -8.40 17.83 22.66
N ASP A 276 -8.81 19.10 22.56
CA ASP A 276 -10.14 19.64 22.20
C ASP A 276 -10.37 19.71 20.68
N LEU A 277 -11.47 19.13 20.15
CA LEU A 277 -11.81 19.19 18.70
C LEU A 277 -13.22 19.72 18.36
N ASP A 278 -14.31 19.34 19.08
CA ASP A 278 -15.65 19.93 18.85
C ASP A 278 -15.67 21.42 19.30
N GLY A 279 -14.68 21.85 20.11
CA GLY A 279 -14.12 23.21 20.02
C GLY A 279 -14.62 24.25 21.03
N ASP A 280 -15.13 23.85 22.20
CA ASP A 280 -15.30 24.77 23.36
C ASP A 280 -14.57 24.28 24.63
N LYS A 281 -13.31 23.86 24.46
CA LYS A 281 -12.21 23.96 25.44
C LYS A 281 -12.16 22.90 26.54
N ASN A 282 -12.67 21.71 26.26
CA ASN A 282 -12.50 20.51 27.10
C ASN A 282 -11.71 19.47 26.28
N LEU A 283 -10.92 18.61 26.92
CA LEU A 283 -9.99 17.73 26.18
C LEU A 283 -10.58 16.33 25.92
N ASP A 284 -10.39 15.84 24.70
CA ASP A 284 -11.07 14.68 24.13
C ASP A 284 -10.30 13.36 24.36
N LEU A 285 -11.00 12.23 24.19
CA LEU A 285 -10.62 10.90 24.71
C LEU A 285 -10.94 9.75 23.75
N PHE A 286 -9.95 8.92 23.41
CA PHE A 286 -10.18 7.66 22.68
C PHE A 286 -9.53 6.41 23.31
N THR A 287 -10.37 5.50 23.86
CA THR A 287 -9.99 4.18 24.41
C THR A 287 -10.38 2.97 23.54
N GLY A 288 -10.04 3.03 22.25
CA GLY A 288 -10.49 2.09 21.21
C GLY A 288 -9.63 0.82 21.04
N GLY A 289 -9.00 0.58 19.89
CA GLY A 289 -8.33 -0.69 19.56
C GLY A 289 -9.08 -2.00 19.95
N MET A 290 -10.42 -1.98 19.95
CA MET A 290 -11.31 -3.01 20.51
C MET A 290 -11.76 -4.11 19.51
N THR A 291 -12.53 -5.09 20.00
CA THR A 291 -13.08 -6.20 19.21
C THR A 291 -14.57 -6.45 19.48
N THR A 292 -15.24 -7.11 18.54
CA THR A 292 -16.50 -7.82 18.79
C THR A 292 -16.40 -9.24 18.22
N PRO A 293 -17.38 -10.14 18.49
CA PRO A 293 -17.45 -11.45 17.83
C PRO A 293 -17.58 -11.42 16.29
N ASN A 294 -17.67 -10.23 15.66
CA ASN A 294 -17.64 -10.05 14.20
C ASN A 294 -16.24 -9.67 13.66
N GLY A 295 -15.31 -9.20 14.51
CA GLY A 295 -13.99 -8.68 14.12
C GLY A 295 -13.66 -7.32 14.76
N SER A 296 -13.02 -6.43 13.99
CA SER A 296 -12.59 -5.07 14.41
C SER A 296 -12.69 -4.05 13.28
N ARG A 297 -13.22 -2.86 13.63
CA ARG A 297 -13.31 -1.60 12.85
C ARG A 297 -13.80 -0.48 13.79
N PRO A 298 -13.61 0.83 13.53
CA PRO A 298 -13.76 1.86 14.56
C PRO A 298 -15.13 2.10 15.17
N ALA A 299 -15.12 3.16 15.96
CA ALA A 299 -16.26 3.82 16.57
C ALA A 299 -15.90 5.31 16.76
N ILE A 300 -16.77 6.15 17.31
CA ILE A 300 -16.40 7.45 17.95
C ILE A 300 -17.03 7.56 19.40
N LEU A 301 -17.31 8.63 20.19
CA LEU A 301 -17.70 8.55 21.66
C LEU A 301 -18.72 9.53 22.35
N TYR A 302 -18.58 10.86 22.29
CA TYR A 302 -19.04 11.92 23.23
C TYR A 302 -18.73 11.73 24.75
N PHE A 303 -17.74 12.49 25.23
CA PHE A 303 -17.69 13.09 26.59
C PHE A 303 -18.68 14.27 26.70
N ASP A 304 -18.78 14.97 27.85
CA ASP A 304 -19.86 15.94 28.08
C ASP A 304 -19.59 16.91 29.26
N ALA A 305 -19.53 18.23 28.99
CA ALA A 305 -19.40 19.28 30.02
C ALA A 305 -20.69 19.55 30.84
N VAL A 306 -21.86 19.12 30.35
CA VAL A 306 -23.14 19.19 31.06
C VAL A 306 -23.27 18.04 32.07
N ALA A 307 -22.70 16.88 31.77
CA ALA A 307 -22.79 15.70 32.62
C ALA A 307 -21.52 15.41 33.45
N GLY A 308 -20.34 15.75 32.94
CA GLY A 308 -19.09 15.13 33.39
C GLY A 308 -19.20 13.59 33.34
N GLN A 309 -19.81 13.03 32.27
CA GLN A 309 -20.26 11.61 32.20
C GLN A 309 -20.56 11.11 30.76
N PHE A 310 -19.72 10.22 30.20
CA PHE A 310 -19.78 9.67 28.83
C PHE A 310 -21.06 8.87 28.48
N ASP A 311 -21.35 8.60 27.20
CA ASP A 311 -22.60 8.05 26.62
C ASP A 311 -23.07 6.60 26.95
N PRO A 312 -24.37 6.25 26.78
CA PRO A 312 -24.86 4.97 26.26
C PRO A 312 -23.95 4.13 25.37
N THR A 313 -23.17 4.71 24.48
CA THR A 313 -22.71 4.08 23.23
C THR A 313 -21.49 4.88 22.63
N PRO A 314 -20.55 4.28 21.88
CA PRO A 314 -19.62 5.04 20.95
C PRO A 314 -20.11 5.17 19.45
N TYR A 315 -19.57 6.01 18.47
CA TYR A 315 -20.05 6.45 17.05
C TYR A 315 -19.54 5.79 15.69
N THR A 316 -19.64 6.38 14.45
CA THR A 316 -19.76 5.72 13.09
C THR A 316 -18.92 6.29 11.91
N GLN A 317 -18.32 5.40 11.07
CA GLN A 317 -17.60 5.67 9.79
C GLN A 317 -17.78 4.46 8.81
N PRO A 318 -16.84 4.07 7.90
CA PRO A 318 -17.00 2.88 7.05
C PRO A 318 -15.80 1.90 6.94
N ALA A 319 -14.56 2.22 7.35
CA ALA A 319 -13.36 1.56 6.77
C ALA A 319 -12.35 0.86 7.72
N PHE A 320 -11.46 1.61 8.39
CA PHE A 320 -10.12 1.21 8.86
C PHE A 320 -10.04 -0.06 9.74
N SER A 321 -8.92 -0.76 9.73
CA SER A 321 -8.03 -0.90 10.93
C SER A 321 -6.41 -1.42 10.90
N ALA A 322 -6.20 -0.44 11.93
CA ALA A 322 -5.20 0.31 12.76
C ALA A 322 -4.80 -0.19 14.18
N PHE A 323 -4.10 0.66 14.96
CA PHE A 323 -3.55 0.56 16.35
C PHE A 323 -3.08 2.01 16.76
N CYS A 324 -2.35 2.30 17.83
CA CYS A 324 -1.64 3.59 18.13
C CYS A 324 -0.45 3.39 19.11
N PRO A 325 0.74 4.03 19.04
CA PRO A 325 1.85 3.72 19.97
C PRO A 325 1.81 4.50 21.30
N LYS A 326 2.34 5.73 21.29
CA LYS A 326 2.20 6.81 22.26
C LYS A 326 1.87 8.06 21.43
N ALA A 327 1.33 9.11 22.02
CA ALA A 327 0.73 10.19 21.24
C ALA A 327 0.79 11.59 21.91
N VAL A 328 0.38 12.57 21.12
CA VAL A 328 -0.05 13.94 21.44
C VAL A 328 -1.00 14.37 20.29
N LEU A 329 -1.34 15.64 20.16
CA LEU A 329 -2.03 16.26 19.03
C LEU A 329 -1.38 17.65 18.79
N ALA A 330 -1.57 18.31 17.65
CA ALA A 330 -1.09 19.67 17.38
C ALA A 330 -1.85 20.38 16.23
N ASP A 331 -1.87 21.71 16.28
CA ASP A 331 -2.42 22.66 15.29
C ASP A 331 -1.29 23.13 14.35
N PHE A 332 -0.88 22.40 13.31
CA PHE A 332 0.27 22.86 12.46
C PHE A 332 -0.12 23.62 11.18
N ASP A 333 -1.39 23.62 10.78
CA ASP A 333 -1.87 24.50 9.71
C ASP A 333 -2.08 25.96 10.20
N GLY A 334 -2.13 26.16 11.52
CA GLY A 334 -2.24 27.47 12.17
C GLY A 334 -3.66 28.02 12.23
N ASN A 335 -4.68 27.16 12.09
CA ASN A 335 -6.07 27.59 12.14
C ASN A 335 -6.63 27.73 13.57
N GLY A 336 -5.91 27.23 14.58
CA GLY A 336 -6.28 27.31 16.00
C GLY A 336 -7.14 26.17 16.53
N ARG A 337 -7.17 25.01 15.85
CA ARG A 337 -7.80 23.74 16.28
C ARG A 337 -6.77 22.61 16.21
N LEU A 338 -6.96 21.57 17.00
CA LEU A 338 -5.99 20.47 17.09
C LEU A 338 -6.26 19.36 16.08
N ASP A 339 -5.21 18.95 15.38
CA ASP A 339 -5.18 17.74 14.57
C ASP A 339 -4.17 16.74 15.18
N ILE A 340 -4.24 15.45 14.87
CA ILE A 340 -3.86 14.42 15.86
C ILE A 340 -2.39 13.97 15.69
N PHE A 341 -1.74 13.34 16.69
CA PHE A 341 -0.51 12.56 16.45
C PHE A 341 -0.59 11.09 16.91
N ALA A 342 -0.06 10.17 16.08
CA ALA A 342 0.29 8.77 16.35
C ALA A 342 1.14 8.20 15.17
N SER A 343 1.64 6.94 15.23
CA SER A 343 2.60 6.33 14.24
C SER A 343 2.05 5.01 13.61
N LEU A 344 2.78 4.18 12.84
CA LEU A 344 2.19 3.06 12.04
C LEU A 344 3.02 1.73 12.02
N LEU A 345 2.89 0.77 12.95
CA LEU A 345 3.92 -0.29 13.33
C LEU A 345 3.86 -1.86 12.58
N SER A 346 3.62 -1.19 11.34
CA SER A 346 3.22 -1.45 9.90
C SER A 346 4.10 -0.92 8.74
N THR A 347 4.35 0.38 8.56
CA THR A 347 4.46 0.96 7.19
C THR A 347 5.80 1.57 6.73
N SER A 348 6.17 2.73 7.30
CA SER A 348 7.33 3.59 7.02
C SER A 348 7.40 4.22 5.62
N LYS A 349 6.21 4.56 5.15
CA LYS A 349 5.83 5.86 4.57
C LYS A 349 4.82 6.51 5.55
N PHE A 350 4.60 7.82 5.49
CA PHE A 350 3.89 8.64 6.50
C PHE A 350 2.36 8.44 6.68
N ALA A 351 1.73 9.30 7.53
CA ALA A 351 0.29 9.33 7.80
C ALA A 351 -0.20 10.55 8.68
N VAL A 352 -1.42 11.09 8.45
CA VAL A 352 -1.82 12.53 8.61
C VAL A 352 -3.37 12.83 8.44
N PHE A 353 -4.08 13.71 9.24
CA PHE A 353 -5.56 14.08 9.25
C PHE A 353 -5.93 15.55 9.78
N HIS A 354 -7.10 16.22 9.49
CA HIS A 354 -7.61 17.62 9.90
C HIS A 354 -9.14 17.83 10.18
N ASP A 355 -9.62 18.89 10.89
CA ASP A 355 -10.98 19.48 10.61
C ASP A 355 -10.99 20.94 10.11
N THR A 356 -11.82 21.20 9.10
CA THR A 356 -12.04 22.50 8.40
C THR A 356 -12.53 23.69 9.24
N GLY A 357 -12.89 23.49 10.51
CA GLY A 357 -13.63 24.48 11.31
C GLY A 357 -15.13 24.35 11.09
N THR A 358 -15.57 23.13 10.76
CA THR A 358 -16.97 22.77 10.56
C THR A 358 -17.33 21.49 11.35
N HIS A 359 -16.52 21.10 12.34
CA HIS A 359 -16.73 20.02 13.31
C HIS A 359 -17.40 18.78 12.71
N GLY A 360 -16.66 18.14 11.81
CA GLY A 360 -16.99 16.85 11.21
C GLY A 360 -16.94 16.83 9.67
N ASN A 361 -16.10 17.65 9.02
CA ASN A 361 -16.16 17.87 7.56
C ASN A 361 -14.79 17.84 6.83
N PHE A 362 -14.68 16.94 5.83
CA PHE A 362 -13.43 16.27 5.40
C PHE A 362 -13.31 15.90 3.89
N ASP A 363 -12.09 15.80 3.32
CA ASP A 363 -11.78 15.26 1.97
C ASP A 363 -10.55 14.32 1.74
N ILE A 364 -9.26 14.74 1.62
CA ILE A 364 -8.17 13.88 1.03
C ILE A 364 -6.72 14.05 1.61
N PRO A 365 -6.27 13.18 2.54
CA PRO A 365 -4.90 13.17 3.11
C PRO A 365 -3.70 12.72 2.21
N MET A 366 -2.49 12.47 2.78
CA MET A 366 -1.17 12.61 2.10
C MET A 366 -0.23 11.40 2.00
N LEU A 367 0.63 11.40 0.96
CA LEU A 367 2.03 10.91 0.99
C LEU A 367 2.90 11.64 -0.06
N VAL A 368 3.91 12.47 0.25
CA VAL A 368 4.67 12.61 1.52
C VAL A 368 5.58 11.40 1.83
N GLY A 369 6.64 11.60 2.61
CA GLY A 369 7.94 10.87 2.54
C GLY A 369 8.13 9.41 2.97
N GLU A 370 9.33 8.96 2.61
CA GLU A 370 9.84 7.59 2.35
C GLU A 370 10.75 7.14 3.56
N PRO A 371 11.53 6.03 3.52
CA PRO A 371 12.16 5.41 4.71
C PRO A 371 13.13 6.26 5.57
N LEU A 372 12.67 6.84 6.68
CA LEU A 372 13.50 7.25 7.85
C LEU A 372 13.77 6.03 8.78
N GLY A 373 13.86 6.17 10.11
CA GLY A 373 14.50 5.26 11.08
C GLY A 373 13.62 4.48 12.09
N ASP A 374 13.50 4.96 13.33
CA ASP A 374 12.73 4.37 14.46
C ASP A 374 12.32 5.51 15.40
N ILE A 375 11.06 5.60 15.87
CA ILE A 375 10.47 6.78 16.56
C ILE A 375 9.29 6.36 17.48
N PRO A 376 9.19 6.83 18.75
CA PRO A 376 8.17 6.37 19.70
C PRO A 376 6.98 7.32 19.90
N GLN A 377 7.23 8.64 19.89
CA GLN A 377 6.36 9.76 20.27
C GLN A 377 6.90 10.99 19.50
N ILE A 378 6.01 11.90 19.07
CA ILE A 378 6.29 12.99 18.11
C ILE A 378 5.53 14.25 18.55
N LEU A 379 6.09 15.43 18.29
CA LEU A 379 5.80 16.63 19.10
C LEU A 379 5.78 17.97 18.30
N PRO A 380 5.60 19.13 18.96
CA PRO A 380 5.59 20.47 18.35
C PRO A 380 6.51 21.52 19.03
N ALA A 381 6.94 22.58 18.32
CA ALA A 381 7.41 23.85 18.91
C ALA A 381 7.53 24.99 17.88
N ASP A 382 7.09 26.20 18.24
CA ASP A 382 7.58 27.44 17.61
C ASP A 382 9.03 27.68 18.06
N LEU A 383 10.00 27.52 17.16
CA LEU A 383 11.42 27.67 17.50
C LEU A 383 12.25 28.43 16.46
N ASP A 384 11.60 29.20 15.59
CA ASP A 384 12.19 30.41 15.03
C ASP A 384 11.40 31.69 15.34
N LYS A 385 10.29 31.55 16.07
CA LYS A 385 9.48 32.63 16.64
C LYS A 385 8.70 33.41 15.58
N ASP A 386 8.37 32.76 14.47
CA ASP A 386 7.51 33.31 13.43
C ASP A 386 6.02 33.35 13.83
N GLY A 387 5.66 32.58 14.86
CA GLY A 387 4.39 32.68 15.58
C GLY A 387 3.32 31.68 15.15
N ASP A 388 3.66 30.71 14.28
CA ASP A 388 2.92 29.45 14.24
C ASP A 388 3.67 28.37 15.04
N LYS A 389 3.91 27.16 14.53
CA LYS A 389 4.78 26.14 15.15
C LYS A 389 5.47 25.26 14.09
N ASP A 390 6.70 24.84 14.37
CA ASP A 390 7.37 23.72 13.71
C ASP A 390 7.05 22.40 14.41
N PHE A 391 7.44 21.26 13.83
CA PHE A 391 7.09 19.95 14.36
C PHE A 391 8.25 18.96 14.46
N ILE A 392 8.07 17.87 15.22
CA ILE A 392 9.21 17.25 15.92
C ILE A 392 9.30 15.70 15.88
N ALA A 393 10.15 15.16 14.98
CA ALA A 393 10.81 13.83 15.09
C ALA A 393 12.12 13.69 14.26
N ALA A 394 12.88 12.59 14.47
CA ALA A 394 14.10 12.08 13.79
C ALA A 394 15.36 12.96 13.67
N ASP A 395 15.93 13.35 12.49
CA ASP A 395 17.18 14.17 12.46
C ASP A 395 17.33 15.27 11.37
N PHE A 396 16.23 15.87 10.89
CA PHE A 396 16.25 17.02 9.96
C PHE A 396 16.57 18.43 10.60
N LEU A 397 16.01 19.57 10.16
CA LEU A 397 15.86 20.89 10.85
C LEU A 397 15.44 21.97 9.85
N PHE A 398 14.45 22.78 10.25
CA PHE A 398 13.56 23.52 9.36
C PHE A 398 13.27 24.98 9.75
N GLU A 399 12.47 25.65 8.91
CA GLU A 399 12.30 27.11 8.82
C GLU A 399 10.98 27.40 8.06
N LYS A 400 9.90 27.63 8.83
CA LYS A 400 8.49 27.53 8.40
C LYS A 400 8.06 28.59 7.38
N THR A 401 6.91 28.34 6.73
CA THR A 401 5.97 29.35 6.26
C THR A 401 4.49 28.96 6.42
N GLY A 402 4.11 27.74 6.02
CA GLY A 402 2.70 27.32 5.91
C GLY A 402 1.86 28.13 4.89
N PRO A 403 0.61 27.71 4.58
CA PRO A 403 0.04 26.37 4.61
C PRO A 403 0.01 25.74 3.18
N GLY A 404 1.19 25.52 2.54
CA GLY A 404 1.28 24.80 1.23
C GLY A 404 2.34 25.24 0.17
N ASN A 405 3.06 24.28 -0.44
CA ASN A 405 4.06 24.33 -1.56
C ASN A 405 5.56 24.72 -1.23
N TYR A 406 6.39 23.81 -0.68
CA TYR A 406 7.79 24.07 -0.25
C TYR A 406 8.92 23.99 -1.34
N ALA A 407 10.21 23.99 -0.93
CA ALA A 407 11.36 24.25 -1.79
C ALA A 407 12.52 23.20 -1.78
N GLN A 408 13.27 22.99 -0.69
CA GLN A 408 14.39 22.00 -0.64
C GLN A 408 14.96 21.64 0.76
N ARG A 409 15.00 20.34 1.10
CA ARG A 409 15.25 19.80 2.46
C ARG A 409 16.63 20.03 3.11
N ARG A 410 16.64 20.01 4.45
CA ARG A 410 17.80 20.27 5.35
C ARG A 410 17.86 19.33 6.57
N LYS A 411 19.00 19.25 7.30
CA LYS A 411 19.18 18.28 8.42
C LYS A 411 20.33 18.45 9.43
N ILE A 412 20.29 17.85 10.64
CA ILE A 412 21.41 17.88 11.63
C ILE A 412 21.76 16.65 12.56
N ASN A 413 21.91 16.75 13.91
CA ASN A 413 23.25 16.93 14.54
C ASN A 413 23.79 15.92 15.59
N LEU A 414 23.05 14.93 16.09
CA LEU A 414 23.13 14.72 17.55
C LEU A 414 23.63 13.36 18.09
N PRO A 415 23.82 13.28 19.44
CA PRO A 415 23.46 12.07 20.19
C PRO A 415 22.01 11.61 19.96
N ASP A 416 21.64 10.53 20.62
CA ASP A 416 20.61 9.61 20.13
C ASP A 416 19.16 9.98 20.46
N ALA A 417 18.91 11.21 20.89
CA ALA A 417 17.62 11.71 21.37
C ALA A 417 17.12 11.01 22.65
N ASN A 418 15.79 10.99 22.83
CA ASN A 418 15.08 11.36 24.06
C ASN A 418 15.39 12.83 24.40
N VAL A 419 14.35 13.62 24.69
CA VAL A 419 14.47 15.09 24.74
C VAL A 419 13.68 15.65 25.95
N GLN A 420 13.01 16.81 26.07
CA GLN A 420 12.40 17.80 25.15
C GLN A 420 12.85 19.27 25.35
N LEU A 421 11.96 20.21 25.72
CA LEU A 421 12.18 21.66 25.59
C LEU A 421 11.68 22.49 26.76
N ALA A 422 12.31 23.66 26.91
CA ALA A 422 11.82 24.81 27.66
C ALA A 422 12.61 26.06 27.26
N ASP A 423 11.99 27.25 27.18
CA ASP A 423 12.73 28.52 27.30
C ASP A 423 13.02 28.75 28.79
N LEU A 424 14.27 28.89 29.17
CA LEU A 424 14.64 29.22 30.55
C LEU A 424 15.93 30.03 30.72
N ASP A 425 16.56 30.44 29.61
CA ASP A 425 17.51 31.55 29.62
C ASP A 425 16.84 32.90 29.24
N GLY A 426 15.52 32.85 29.06
CA GLY A 426 14.62 33.99 29.07
C GLY A 426 14.59 34.79 27.77
N ASP A 427 15.12 34.25 26.67
CA ASP A 427 15.04 34.90 25.36
C ASP A 427 13.74 34.59 24.60
N GLY A 428 12.95 33.62 25.10
CA GLY A 428 11.69 33.16 24.52
C GLY A 428 11.88 32.32 23.27
N LEU A 429 13.00 31.62 23.13
CA LEU A 429 13.19 30.49 22.22
C LEU A 429 13.36 29.24 23.08
N GLN A 430 12.77 28.13 22.68
CA GLN A 430 12.81 26.90 23.49
C GLN A 430 14.21 26.24 23.37
N ASP A 431 14.81 25.75 24.46
CA ASP A 431 16.28 25.71 24.60
C ASP A 431 16.99 24.32 24.57
N ALA A 432 18.33 24.29 24.31
CA ALA A 432 19.01 23.22 23.54
C ALA A 432 20.53 22.87 23.83
N VAL A 433 20.95 21.58 23.73
CA VAL A 433 21.96 20.95 24.65
C VAL A 433 23.09 19.98 24.21
N TYR A 434 22.89 19.05 23.27
CA TYR A 434 23.57 17.74 23.11
C TYR A 434 24.12 17.02 24.38
N PRO A 435 23.27 16.42 25.26
CA PRO A 435 23.62 16.01 26.63
C PRO A 435 24.67 14.91 26.71
N LYS A 436 25.53 14.91 27.75
CA LYS A 436 26.45 13.80 28.09
C LYS A 436 27.11 13.91 29.48
N ASN A 437 26.27 13.75 30.49
CA ASN A 437 26.60 13.23 31.84
C ASN A 437 27.23 14.24 32.80
N ASP A 438 28.56 14.39 32.75
CA ASP A 438 29.30 14.29 34.01
C ASP A 438 29.20 15.54 34.91
N ALA A 439 29.17 16.73 34.32
CA ALA A 439 28.74 17.97 34.97
C ALA A 439 28.18 18.99 33.96
N VAL A 440 26.99 19.53 34.29
CA VAL A 440 26.24 20.54 33.53
C VAL A 440 27.07 21.78 33.22
N VAL A 441 26.94 22.29 31.98
CA VAL A 441 27.40 23.62 31.57
C VAL A 441 26.62 24.02 30.31
N TRP A 442 25.71 24.99 30.44
CA TRP A 442 24.74 25.37 29.40
C TRP A 442 25.34 26.25 28.28
N GLN A 443 24.60 26.42 27.18
CA GLN A 443 25.10 26.78 25.86
C GLN A 443 24.49 28.08 25.25
N ARG A 444 23.35 28.57 25.77
CA ARG A 444 22.64 29.84 25.44
C ARG A 444 21.91 29.83 24.09
N ASN A 445 20.58 29.99 24.06
CA ASN A 445 19.80 29.87 22.82
C ASN A 445 20.17 30.91 21.75
N LEU A 446 19.90 30.59 20.48
CA LEU A 446 20.58 31.22 19.35
C LEU A 446 19.66 32.03 18.44
N GLY A 447 18.87 32.95 19.04
CA GLY A 447 18.26 34.12 18.38
C GLY A 447 19.30 35.12 17.82
N GLY A 448 20.17 34.66 16.94
CA GLY A 448 21.41 35.31 16.48
C GLY A 448 22.41 34.39 15.77
N LEU A 449 22.13 33.08 15.71
CA LEU A 449 22.71 32.00 14.89
C LEU A 449 24.25 31.92 14.71
N GLN A 450 24.87 30.86 15.25
CA GLN A 450 26.28 30.47 15.11
C GLN A 450 26.64 29.03 15.55
N PHE A 451 25.73 28.26 16.17
CA PHE A 451 25.89 26.94 16.81
C PHE A 451 26.92 26.84 17.97
N GLY A 452 26.77 25.83 18.84
CA GLY A 452 27.48 25.71 20.13
C GLY A 452 28.95 25.19 20.14
N PRO A 453 29.70 25.38 21.26
CA PRO A 453 31.18 25.32 21.32
C PRO A 453 31.77 24.28 22.32
N GLU A 454 33.09 24.39 22.63
CA GLU A 454 33.80 23.57 23.63
C GLU A 454 33.54 24.02 25.08
N ILE A 455 32.94 23.16 25.94
CA ILE A 455 32.70 23.43 27.38
C ILE A 455 32.81 22.15 28.25
N LYS A 456 33.15 22.26 29.56
CA LYS A 456 33.41 21.10 30.47
C LYS A 456 33.49 21.49 31.96
N LEU A 457 33.15 20.57 32.89
CA LEU A 457 33.39 20.72 34.35
C LEU A 457 33.91 19.49 35.15
N ASP A 458 33.78 18.23 34.67
CA ASP A 458 34.16 16.95 35.32
C ASP A 458 33.22 16.43 36.46
N GLY A 459 32.94 15.11 36.46
CA GLY A 459 31.85 14.48 37.24
C GLY A 459 32.16 13.17 38.00
N PHE A 460 31.11 12.38 38.28
CA PHE A 460 31.10 11.16 39.11
C PHE A 460 29.76 10.37 38.99
N VAL A 461 29.66 9.04 38.84
CA VAL A 461 30.71 7.98 38.70
C VAL A 461 30.21 6.66 38.04
N ALA A 462 29.00 6.60 37.45
CA ALA A 462 28.35 5.35 36.97
C ALA A 462 27.90 5.33 35.48
N GLN A 463 26.63 5.68 35.16
CA GLN A 463 26.04 5.76 33.81
C GLN A 463 24.68 6.49 33.88
N CYS A 464 24.12 7.06 32.81
CA CYS A 464 23.21 8.23 32.84
C CYS A 464 22.04 8.14 31.81
N ARG A 465 20.76 8.50 32.12
CA ARG A 465 19.63 8.90 31.19
C ARG A 465 18.27 9.24 31.87
N TYR A 466 17.42 10.18 31.38
CA TYR A 466 16.08 10.79 31.91
C TYR A 466 16.65 11.90 32.91
N VAL A 467 16.12 13.15 33.02
CA VAL A 467 16.32 14.14 34.12
C VAL A 467 15.16 15.17 34.16
N GLY A 468 14.68 15.64 35.32
CA GLY A 468 14.21 17.04 35.43
C GLY A 468 12.72 17.42 35.44
N ILE A 469 12.49 18.70 35.07
CA ILE A 469 11.34 19.62 35.24
C ILE A 469 10.98 20.08 36.67
N ALA A 470 10.68 21.38 36.77
CA ALA A 470 9.63 22.07 37.53
C ALA A 470 9.72 23.58 37.17
N ASP A 471 8.89 24.43 37.77
CA ASP A 471 9.37 25.63 38.46
C ASP A 471 9.36 25.26 39.96
N PHE A 472 10.50 24.87 40.54
CA PHE A 472 10.51 24.16 41.84
C PHE A 472 10.54 25.09 43.05
N ASP A 473 10.98 26.32 42.87
CA ASP A 473 11.05 27.32 43.92
C ASP A 473 10.10 28.52 43.72
N GLY A 474 9.43 28.60 42.57
CA GLY A 474 8.37 29.58 42.30
C GLY A 474 8.92 30.94 41.88
N ASP A 475 10.17 31.02 41.45
CA ASP A 475 10.77 32.26 40.94
C ASP A 475 10.41 32.56 39.47
N LYS A 476 9.87 31.54 38.77
CA LYS A 476 9.41 31.47 37.37
C LYS A 476 10.46 31.06 36.33
N ASP A 477 11.64 30.67 36.77
CA ASP A 477 12.68 30.08 35.94
C ASP A 477 12.67 28.53 36.14
N LEU A 478 12.91 27.74 35.09
CA LEU A 478 12.58 26.29 35.11
C LEU A 478 13.70 25.38 35.71
N ASP A 479 13.35 24.36 36.54
CA ASP A 479 14.18 23.54 37.50
C ASP A 479 13.89 21.97 37.46
N LEU A 480 14.18 21.12 38.50
CA LEU A 480 14.68 19.73 38.27
C LEU A 480 14.70 18.62 39.39
N CYS A 481 15.05 17.37 39.00
CA CYS A 481 15.41 16.22 39.88
C CYS A 481 16.31 15.13 39.21
N ALA A 482 17.08 14.33 39.98
CA ALA A 482 18.14 13.43 39.48
C ALA A 482 18.76 12.38 40.47
N GLY A 483 19.74 11.50 40.06
CA GLY A 483 20.61 10.73 40.99
C GLY A 483 21.39 9.45 40.54
N ILE A 484 22.23 8.85 41.43
CA ILE A 484 23.28 7.78 41.26
C ILE A 484 23.03 6.44 42.04
N GLY A 485 23.34 5.26 41.44
CA GLY A 485 23.19 3.85 41.92
C GLY A 485 23.32 2.79 40.76
N THR A 486 22.98 1.49 40.90
CA THR A 486 22.50 0.58 39.77
C THR A 486 21.58 -0.58 40.24
N GLU A 487 20.95 -1.41 39.37
CA GLU A 487 20.29 -2.70 39.80
C GLU A 487 21.26 -3.57 40.63
N ALA A 488 22.57 -3.49 40.38
CA ALA A 488 23.61 -4.28 41.08
C ALA A 488 24.53 -3.45 42.01
N LEU A 489 24.44 -2.11 41.99
CA LEU A 489 25.34 -1.17 42.69
C LEU A 489 24.58 -0.07 43.45
N SER A 490 23.30 -0.28 43.74
CA SER A 490 22.39 0.61 44.49
C SER A 490 22.85 1.11 45.86
N ASN A 491 23.99 0.64 46.37
CA ASN A 491 24.55 0.93 47.70
C ASN A 491 25.82 1.81 47.61
N PHE A 492 26.00 2.55 46.51
CA PHE A 492 27.17 3.36 46.18
C PHE A 492 26.72 4.69 45.54
N SER A 493 25.83 5.39 46.24
CA SER A 493 24.76 6.19 45.63
C SER A 493 24.69 7.63 46.19
N LEU A 494 24.15 8.58 45.40
CA LEU A 494 23.89 10.00 45.73
C LEU A 494 22.85 10.57 44.75
N LEU A 495 21.79 11.26 45.16
CA LEU A 495 20.78 11.85 44.26
C LEU A 495 21.06 13.35 43.95
N LEU A 496 20.27 14.04 43.11
CA LEU A 496 20.56 15.42 42.68
C LEU A 496 19.33 16.25 42.19
N TRP A 497 19.45 17.58 42.04
CA TRP A 497 18.43 18.58 41.57
C TRP A 497 19.17 19.85 41.07
N TYR A 498 18.58 20.81 40.34
CA TYR A 498 19.32 21.84 39.57
C TYR A 498 18.57 23.19 39.35
N GLU A 499 18.55 24.05 40.37
CA GLU A 499 17.96 25.41 40.38
C GLU A 499 18.56 26.31 39.28
N ASN A 500 17.73 26.97 38.46
CA ASN A 500 18.15 27.87 37.36
C ASN A 500 17.96 29.34 37.74
N ASP A 501 18.83 30.23 37.26
CA ASP A 501 18.75 31.68 37.55
C ASP A 501 18.07 32.54 36.44
N GLY A 502 17.26 31.90 35.58
CA GLY A 502 16.58 32.55 34.45
C GLY A 502 17.50 33.02 33.33
N MET A 503 18.80 32.75 33.44
CA MET A 503 19.83 33.08 32.45
C MET A 503 20.68 31.85 32.10
N GLY A 504 20.17 30.64 32.39
CA GLY A 504 20.81 29.36 32.10
C GLY A 504 21.99 28.97 33.01
N ASN A 505 22.05 29.49 34.25
CA ASN A 505 23.07 29.08 35.22
C ASN A 505 22.48 28.17 36.29
N PHE A 506 22.90 26.90 36.30
CA PHE A 506 22.31 25.84 37.13
C PHE A 506 23.07 25.56 38.42
N THR A 507 22.39 25.62 39.56
CA THR A 507 22.88 25.32 40.91
C THR A 507 22.45 23.91 41.33
N LYS A 508 23.40 22.99 41.45
CA LYS A 508 23.14 21.59 41.79
C LYS A 508 22.83 21.38 43.28
N HIS A 509 21.68 20.78 43.55
CA HIS A 509 21.22 20.28 44.85
C HIS A 509 21.17 18.75 44.91
N GLN A 510 20.83 18.19 46.08
CA GLN A 510 20.65 16.76 46.43
C GLN A 510 20.04 16.69 47.85
N LEU A 511 19.28 15.65 48.23
CA LEU A 511 19.51 15.02 49.55
C LEU A 511 19.51 13.48 49.58
N GLN A 512 18.60 12.76 48.90
CA GLN A 512 18.53 11.29 49.07
C GLN A 512 19.72 10.55 48.42
N ASP A 513 19.88 9.29 48.82
CA ASP A 513 20.71 8.28 48.19
C ASP A 513 20.07 6.88 48.29
N ASN A 514 20.74 5.86 47.73
CA ASN A 514 20.57 4.44 48.07
C ASN A 514 19.17 3.79 47.93
N ILE A 515 18.29 4.24 47.03
CA ILE A 515 17.17 3.35 46.65
C ILE A 515 17.76 2.07 46.03
N THR A 516 17.22 0.92 46.45
CA THR A 516 17.97 -0.36 46.55
C THR A 516 18.23 -1.08 45.21
N TRP A 517 17.94 -0.40 44.09
CA TRP A 517 17.98 -0.81 42.68
C TRP A 517 17.92 0.51 41.87
N VAL A 518 18.04 0.52 40.52
CA VAL A 518 17.78 1.77 39.74
C VAL A 518 16.78 1.66 38.56
N LEU A 519 15.91 2.66 38.43
CA LEU A 519 14.93 3.02 37.40
C LEU A 519 14.88 4.57 37.19
N SER A 520 13.79 5.30 37.52
CA SER A 520 13.57 6.75 37.26
C SER A 520 13.62 7.69 38.52
N THR A 521 13.12 8.96 38.48
CA THR A 521 13.22 9.95 39.61
C THR A 521 12.06 10.95 39.89
N GLN A 522 10.85 10.80 39.32
CA GLN A 522 10.16 11.97 38.75
C GLN A 522 8.72 12.36 39.26
N PRO A 523 8.19 13.46 38.71
CA PRO A 523 6.57 14.76 39.62
C PRO A 523 5.02 14.78 39.23
N LEU A 524 4.07 14.08 39.87
CA LEU A 524 2.61 14.19 39.63
C LEU A 524 1.77 13.84 40.90
N ASP A 525 1.00 14.76 41.52
CA ASP A 525 0.31 14.54 42.84
C ASP A 525 -1.08 13.86 42.79
N VAL A 526 -2.09 14.26 43.59
CA VAL A 526 -3.15 13.29 43.99
C VAL A 526 -4.48 13.86 44.55
N ASN A 527 -4.65 15.19 44.69
CA ASN A 527 -5.58 15.72 45.72
C ASN A 527 -6.40 16.98 45.44
N SER A 528 -6.00 17.89 44.56
CA SER A 528 -6.48 19.29 44.56
C SER A 528 -6.18 20.03 45.88
N ASP A 529 -4.89 20.06 46.20
CA ASP A 529 -4.23 20.74 47.32
C ASP A 529 -3.20 21.80 46.83
N SER A 530 -2.77 21.71 45.55
CA SER A 530 -1.80 22.58 44.84
C SER A 530 -0.47 22.74 45.56
N LEU A 531 0.09 21.58 45.93
CA LEU A 531 1.15 21.40 46.92
C LEU A 531 1.69 19.95 46.77
N PRO A 532 2.68 19.66 45.91
CA PRO A 532 3.05 18.27 45.58
C PRO A 532 3.72 17.48 46.74
N ASP A 533 3.79 16.15 46.62
CA ASP A 533 4.44 15.19 47.56
C ASP A 533 5.57 14.40 46.82
N ILE A 534 6.00 13.16 47.14
CA ILE A 534 7.21 12.56 46.52
C ILE A 534 7.25 11.04 46.10
N TYR A 535 8.04 10.79 45.05
CA TYR A 535 8.14 9.65 44.12
C TYR A 535 8.90 8.43 44.58
N VAL A 536 8.41 7.20 44.35
CA VAL A 536 9.28 6.21 43.70
C VAL A 536 8.52 5.10 42.98
N GLU A 537 9.08 4.69 41.86
CA GLU A 537 8.88 3.45 41.12
C GLU A 537 9.28 2.24 41.99
N LEU A 538 8.43 1.97 42.99
CA LEU A 538 8.66 1.13 44.16
C LEU A 538 8.54 -0.37 43.84
N GLY A 539 9.46 -0.91 43.04
CA GLY A 539 9.64 -2.36 42.91
C GLY A 539 9.99 -3.06 44.23
N ASN A 540 10.19 -4.38 44.20
CA ASN A 540 10.64 -5.18 45.37
C ASN A 540 9.76 -5.13 46.66
N LEU A 541 8.56 -4.53 46.62
CA LEU A 541 7.55 -4.52 47.70
C LEU A 541 7.99 -3.85 49.03
N GLN A 542 8.88 -2.85 48.97
CA GLN A 542 9.19 -1.98 50.12
C GLN A 542 8.07 -0.92 50.29
N ASN A 543 8.05 -0.11 51.38
CA ASN A 543 6.80 0.53 51.84
C ASN A 543 6.89 2.01 52.32
N ASP A 544 8.02 2.69 52.13
CA ASP A 544 8.26 4.06 52.66
C ASP A 544 8.86 5.02 51.60
N ILE A 545 8.62 6.35 51.63
CA ILE A 545 8.39 7.20 52.84
C ILE A 545 7.21 8.24 52.83
N TRP A 546 6.69 8.69 51.66
CA TRP A 546 5.81 9.88 51.33
C TRP A 546 4.88 10.58 52.35
N TYR A 547 4.52 11.82 52.00
CA TYR A 547 4.54 13.02 52.83
C TYR A 547 3.39 14.04 52.54
N LYS A 548 3.73 15.28 52.12
CA LYS A 548 2.96 16.41 51.55
C LYS A 548 3.99 17.41 50.95
N ASN A 549 3.87 18.74 51.12
CA ASN A 549 4.71 19.76 50.45
C ASN A 549 5.46 20.76 51.37
N LEU A 550 6.36 21.60 50.79
CA LEU A 550 6.77 22.92 51.34
C LEU A 550 6.98 24.10 50.32
N GLY A 551 7.44 23.87 49.07
CA GLY A 551 7.69 24.94 48.06
C GLY A 551 8.91 25.84 48.33
N ASN A 552 9.26 26.77 47.43
CA ASN A 552 10.56 27.52 47.46
C ASN A 552 11.77 26.55 47.44
N GLY A 553 11.73 25.49 46.64
CA GLY A 553 12.76 24.45 46.63
C GLY A 553 12.82 23.66 47.95
N ASN A 554 11.66 23.30 48.52
CA ASN A 554 11.58 22.56 49.80
C ASN A 554 10.64 21.35 49.79
N PHE A 555 10.91 20.47 50.75
CA PHE A 555 10.66 19.03 50.73
C PHE A 555 10.08 18.50 52.06
N ALA A 556 9.50 17.28 52.04
CA ALA A 556 8.45 16.91 52.98
C ALA A 556 8.71 15.65 53.88
N PRO A 557 7.88 15.40 54.94
CA PRO A 557 8.16 14.41 56.01
C PRO A 557 7.12 13.24 56.17
N PRO A 558 7.51 12.09 56.77
CA PRO A 558 6.79 10.78 56.74
C PRO A 558 5.28 10.75 57.11
N GLN A 559 4.45 10.15 56.24
CA GLN A 559 3.00 9.90 56.46
C GLN A 559 2.49 8.48 56.11
N THR A 560 1.99 8.23 54.89
CA THR A 560 1.14 7.06 54.52
C THR A 560 1.62 6.34 53.24
N PHE A 561 0.90 5.31 52.71
CA PHE A 561 1.47 4.38 51.71
C PHE A 561 0.85 4.39 50.29
N PHE A 562 -0.45 4.13 50.16
CA PHE A 562 -1.01 3.60 48.90
C PHE A 562 -2.54 3.69 48.86
N SER A 563 -3.17 3.53 47.69
CA SER A 563 -4.54 2.99 47.68
C SER A 563 -4.44 1.48 47.94
N PRO A 564 -4.87 0.95 49.10
CA PRO A 564 -4.49 -0.40 49.54
C PRO A 564 -5.42 -1.50 49.02
N GLY A 565 -4.86 -2.63 48.58
CA GLY A 565 -5.62 -3.74 47.95
C GLY A 565 -4.92 -4.29 46.71
N THR A 566 -3.59 -4.24 46.74
CA THR A 566 -2.84 -3.70 45.62
C THR A 566 -1.39 -4.19 45.53
N THR A 567 -0.89 -4.03 44.31
CA THR A 567 0.43 -4.10 43.66
C THR A 567 0.20 -3.38 42.29
N GLU A 568 0.62 -3.92 41.14
CA GLU A 568 0.09 -3.59 39.79
C GLU A 568 -1.11 -4.50 39.41
N PRO A 569 -2.05 -4.18 38.49
CA PRO A 569 -3.44 -4.73 38.53
C PRO A 569 -3.89 -6.04 37.88
N SER A 570 -3.75 -6.33 36.56
CA SER A 570 -4.09 -7.64 35.94
C SER A 570 -3.24 -8.03 34.71
N TYR A 571 -3.14 -7.23 33.64
CA TYR A 571 -2.31 -7.55 32.46
C TYR A 571 -1.71 -6.29 31.80
N VAL A 572 -0.46 -6.37 31.33
CA VAL A 572 0.32 -5.27 30.76
C VAL A 572 -0.19 -4.75 29.40
N ASN A 573 0.18 -3.52 28.95
CA ASN A 573 0.61 -3.29 27.54
C ASN A 573 1.28 -1.92 27.20
N GLN A 574 0.53 -0.81 26.97
CA GLN A 574 1.04 0.50 26.46
C GLN A 574 0.20 1.69 27.02
N ARG A 575 0.31 2.95 26.52
CA ARG A 575 0.23 4.17 27.36
C ARG A 575 -0.24 5.51 26.72
N LEU A 576 -1.34 6.10 27.25
CA LEU A 576 -1.64 7.56 27.44
C LEU A 576 -2.89 7.76 28.36
N LEU A 577 -3.27 8.98 28.82
CA LEU A 577 -4.31 9.29 29.86
C LEU A 577 -5.54 10.08 29.39
N THR A 578 -6.59 9.99 30.22
CA THR A 578 -7.57 11.05 30.58
C THR A 578 -8.16 10.78 31.99
N ASP A 579 -9.11 11.58 32.47
CA ASP A 579 -10.24 11.07 33.29
C ASP A 579 -11.19 10.23 32.39
N LEU A 580 -11.89 9.22 32.91
CA LEU A 580 -12.93 8.50 32.16
C LEU A 580 -14.14 8.10 33.02
N ASP A 581 -14.68 9.06 33.76
CA ASP A 581 -16.11 9.40 33.62
C ASP A 581 -16.31 10.93 33.64
N GLY A 582 -15.56 11.68 34.48
CA GLY A 582 -15.28 13.12 34.29
C GLY A 582 -15.67 14.09 35.42
N ASP A 583 -14.81 14.31 36.43
CA ASP A 583 -14.64 15.63 37.11
C ASP A 583 -13.28 15.81 37.83
N GLY A 584 -12.26 15.01 37.49
CA GLY A 584 -10.91 15.13 38.04
C GLY A 584 -10.83 14.78 39.53
N HIS A 585 -11.49 13.68 39.93
CA HIS A 585 -11.74 13.33 41.33
C HIS A 585 -11.96 11.81 41.59
N THR A 586 -11.12 10.87 41.15
CA THR A 586 -9.86 10.88 40.35
C THR A 586 -9.69 9.42 39.90
N ASP A 587 -10.43 8.99 38.89
CA ASP A 587 -10.76 7.56 38.72
C ASP A 587 -11.09 7.14 37.27
N MET A 588 -11.23 5.83 36.97
CA MET A 588 -10.19 4.80 36.99
C MET A 588 -10.50 3.72 35.91
N VAL A 589 -9.94 3.83 34.69
CA VAL A 589 -10.21 2.96 33.53
C VAL A 589 -8.95 2.62 32.70
N PHE A 590 -8.63 1.33 32.47
CA PHE A 590 -7.84 0.88 31.31
C PHE A 590 -8.48 -0.35 30.64
N SER A 591 -7.95 -1.57 30.87
CA SER A 591 -8.15 -2.79 30.08
C SER A 591 -7.28 -3.97 30.56
N THR A 592 -7.39 -5.11 29.86
CA THR A 592 -6.41 -6.23 29.85
C THR A 592 -6.07 -6.65 28.40
N ILE A 593 -5.38 -7.78 28.17
CA ILE A 593 -5.03 -8.38 26.86
C ILE A 593 -4.57 -9.83 27.07
N ASP A 594 -4.57 -10.69 26.04
CA ASP A 594 -3.83 -11.96 25.94
C ASP A 594 -3.82 -12.43 24.45
N TYR A 595 -3.24 -13.60 24.14
CA TYR A 595 -3.51 -14.38 22.90
C TYR A 595 -5.02 -14.64 22.70
N HIS A 596 -5.79 -14.68 23.81
CA HIS A 596 -7.24 -14.96 23.87
C HIS A 596 -8.16 -13.85 24.47
N THR A 597 -7.90 -13.31 25.67
CA THR A 597 -8.96 -12.70 26.52
C THR A 597 -8.76 -11.21 26.87
N THR A 598 -9.85 -10.47 27.10
CA THR A 598 -9.82 -9.10 27.67
C THR A 598 -11.14 -8.68 28.34
N ASP A 599 -11.03 -7.90 29.43
CA ASP A 599 -12.10 -7.14 30.11
C ASP A 599 -11.59 -5.73 30.57
N VAL A 600 -12.37 -4.99 31.40
CA VAL A 600 -12.01 -3.74 32.15
C VAL A 600 -12.75 -3.69 33.51
N TYR A 601 -12.32 -2.97 34.58
CA TYR A 601 -12.96 -2.87 35.95
C TYR A 601 -13.69 -1.54 36.31
N TRP A 602 -14.79 -1.63 37.10
CA TRP A 602 -15.34 -0.56 37.99
C TRP A 602 -15.34 -1.06 39.42
N TYR A 603 -14.99 -0.18 40.36
CA TYR A 603 -14.94 -0.42 41.80
C TYR A 603 -15.86 0.55 42.58
N ARG A 604 -16.51 0.11 43.68
CA ARG A 604 -17.43 0.91 44.52
C ARG A 604 -17.42 0.44 45.98
N ASN A 605 -17.61 1.35 46.94
CA ASN A 605 -17.71 1.00 48.36
C ASN A 605 -18.85 1.73 49.11
N LEU A 606 -18.61 2.91 49.70
CA LEU A 606 -19.50 3.56 50.69
C LEU A 606 -19.15 5.06 50.87
N ASP A 607 -19.45 5.65 52.04
CA ASP A 607 -18.82 6.89 52.51
C ASP A 607 -17.28 6.85 52.38
N GLY A 608 -16.67 7.92 51.86
CA GLY A 608 -15.76 7.78 50.71
C GLY A 608 -14.35 8.38 50.81
N ASN A 609 -13.39 7.79 50.06
CA ASN A 609 -12.08 8.34 49.64
C ASN A 609 -11.19 7.26 48.96
N GLY A 610 -11.01 6.07 49.57
CA GLY A 610 -10.11 5.00 49.10
C GLY A 610 -10.78 3.77 48.45
N PHE A 611 -9.98 2.75 48.09
CA PHE A 611 -10.37 1.63 47.21
C PHE A 611 -10.82 0.32 47.91
N SER A 612 -11.65 -0.52 47.23
CA SER A 612 -11.70 -1.99 47.45
C SER A 612 -12.29 -2.86 46.32
N ASP A 613 -13.63 -2.92 46.11
CA ASP A 613 -14.30 -4.02 45.37
C ASP A 613 -15.42 -3.63 44.37
N LYS A 614 -15.99 -4.56 43.58
CA LYS A 614 -16.09 -4.34 42.11
C LYS A 614 -17.12 -5.16 41.29
N LYS A 615 -17.29 -4.85 39.98
CA LYS A 615 -18.46 -5.21 39.11
C LYS A 615 -18.15 -6.09 37.85
N LEU A 616 -18.71 -5.80 36.66
CA LEU A 616 -18.55 -6.52 35.35
C LEU A 616 -18.81 -5.61 34.12
N LEU A 617 -18.07 -5.73 32.99
CA LEU A 617 -18.27 -4.91 31.76
C LEU A 617 -18.63 -5.72 30.49
N TYR A 618 -17.66 -6.50 29.99
CA TYR A 618 -17.26 -6.57 28.57
C TYR A 618 -16.24 -7.72 28.50
N THR A 619 -16.40 -8.72 27.63
CA THR A 619 -15.57 -9.96 27.66
C THR A 619 -15.52 -10.64 26.28
N VAL A 620 -14.33 -11.10 25.86
CA VAL A 620 -14.10 -11.79 24.57
C VAL A 620 -13.12 -12.97 24.65
N ASP A 621 -13.22 -13.85 23.64
CA ASP A 621 -12.21 -14.85 23.25
C ASP A 621 -11.81 -14.59 21.78
N HIS A 622 -10.55 -14.23 21.55
CA HIS A 622 -9.92 -13.97 20.23
C HIS A 622 -9.60 -15.26 19.45
N LEU A 623 -9.94 -16.44 19.99
CA LEU A 623 -9.67 -17.78 19.44
C LEU A 623 -8.19 -18.19 19.35
N GLY A 624 -7.24 -17.24 19.41
CA GLY A 624 -5.82 -17.47 19.66
C GLY A 624 -4.88 -16.79 18.66
N SER A 625 -4.45 -15.55 18.94
CA SER A 625 -3.50 -14.79 18.11
C SER A 625 -2.74 -13.72 18.90
N TYR A 626 -1.45 -13.51 18.63
CA TYR A 626 -0.70 -12.35 19.16
C TYR A 626 -0.80 -11.17 18.18
N ALA A 627 -1.98 -10.54 18.15
CA ALA A 627 -2.18 -9.25 17.51
C ALA A 627 -2.35 -8.18 18.59
N THR A 628 -1.54 -7.14 18.53
CA THR A 628 -1.76 -5.95 19.35
C THR A 628 -2.68 -4.97 18.60
N ALA A 629 -3.38 -4.14 19.37
CA ALA A 629 -4.32 -3.12 18.91
C ALA A 629 -4.42 -2.03 19.98
N TYR A 630 -4.33 -0.74 19.63
CA TYR A 630 -4.13 0.41 20.54
C TYR A 630 -4.87 1.70 20.05
N PHE A 631 -4.90 2.80 20.84
CA PHE A 631 -5.84 3.94 20.69
C PHE A 631 -5.29 5.42 20.75
N ALA A 632 -5.99 6.46 20.24
CA ALA A 632 -5.55 7.88 20.00
C ALA A 632 -6.63 8.98 20.33
N VAL A 633 -7.09 9.89 19.40
CA VAL A 633 -8.31 10.79 19.45
C VAL A 633 -8.88 11.17 18.05
N TYR A 634 -10.20 11.49 17.90
CA TYR A 634 -10.86 12.37 16.86
C TYR A 634 -12.38 12.65 17.15
N ASP A 635 -13.03 13.61 16.44
CA ASP A 635 -14.43 14.13 16.59
C ASP A 635 -15.58 13.29 15.90
N ALA A 636 -16.82 13.82 15.74
CA ALA A 636 -17.58 13.80 14.45
C ALA A 636 -19.08 14.23 14.40
N ASP A 637 -20.05 13.54 15.04
CA ASP A 637 -21.51 13.63 14.68
C ASP A 637 -22.28 14.75 15.39
N ASN A 638 -21.68 15.94 15.41
CA ASN A 638 -22.32 17.26 15.36
C ASN A 638 -23.53 17.50 16.30
N ASP A 639 -23.36 17.25 17.60
CA ASP A 639 -24.28 17.64 18.70
C ASP A 639 -23.46 18.14 19.93
N GLU A 640 -22.35 18.85 19.68
CA GLU A 640 -21.56 19.73 20.60
C GLU A 640 -20.56 19.05 21.61
N GLN A 641 -19.85 17.94 21.29
CA GLN A 641 -19.09 17.09 22.29
C GLN A 641 -17.89 16.20 21.74
N PRO A 642 -17.05 15.53 22.58
CA PRO A 642 -15.80 14.76 22.22
C PRO A 642 -15.81 13.24 21.84
N ASP A 643 -15.14 12.74 20.78
CA ASP A 643 -15.38 11.40 20.14
C ASP A 643 -14.19 10.33 20.16
N ILE A 644 -14.29 9.10 19.52
CA ILE A 644 -13.37 7.86 19.60
C ILE A 644 -12.36 7.48 18.42
N ILE A 645 -12.38 6.29 17.73
CA ILE A 645 -11.23 5.66 16.95
C ILE A 645 -10.93 4.10 16.95
N LEU A 646 -11.79 3.16 17.35
CA LEU A 646 -11.34 1.74 17.62
C LEU A 646 -10.80 0.86 16.43
N ASN A 647 -10.07 -0.25 16.69
CA ASN A 647 -9.30 -1.00 15.64
C ASN A 647 -8.80 -2.41 16.07
N GLY A 648 -8.12 -3.22 15.22
CA GLY A 648 -7.48 -4.50 15.64
C GLY A 648 -6.86 -5.42 14.55
N SER A 649 -5.52 -5.51 14.48
CA SER A 649 -4.64 -5.85 13.31
C SER A 649 -4.96 -7.09 12.43
N TYR A 650 -5.72 -8.08 12.90
CA TYR A 650 -6.03 -9.29 12.13
C TYR A 650 -7.03 -9.03 10.99
N HIS A 651 -8.01 -8.14 11.21
CA HIS A 651 -9.29 -8.23 10.51
C HIS A 651 -9.51 -7.32 9.31
N ARG A 652 -9.83 -6.03 9.52
CA ARG A 652 -10.70 -5.22 8.64
C ARG A 652 -11.93 -5.99 8.11
N GLN A 653 -12.58 -6.70 9.05
CA GLN A 653 -13.94 -7.26 8.96
C GLN A 653 -14.70 -6.76 10.22
N ILE A 654 -15.89 -6.17 10.03
CA ILE A 654 -16.07 -4.79 10.52
C ILE A 654 -17.40 -4.45 11.29
N ILE A 655 -17.43 -3.27 11.93
CA ILE A 655 -18.31 -2.81 13.05
C ILE A 655 -18.52 -1.26 13.03
N PHE A 656 -19.72 -0.70 13.32
CA PHE A 656 -19.99 0.76 13.52
C PHE A 656 -21.27 1.16 14.33
N LEU A 657 -21.32 2.40 14.88
CA LEU A 657 -22.03 2.78 16.13
C LEU A 657 -22.67 4.27 16.28
N ARG A 658 -23.05 4.84 17.48
CA ARG A 658 -23.25 6.32 17.91
C ARG A 658 -22.81 6.64 19.38
N GLY A 659 -22.04 7.71 19.74
CA GLY A 659 -21.66 8.13 21.11
C GLY A 659 -22.02 9.58 21.48
N LEU A 660 -23.04 9.77 22.34
CA LEU A 660 -23.83 11.01 22.68
C LEU A 660 -24.45 11.15 24.14
N GLY A 661 -23.65 11.12 25.23
CA GLY A 661 -24.01 11.49 26.64
C GLY A 661 -24.89 10.56 27.54
N GLY A 662 -24.34 9.97 28.65
CA GLY A 662 -25.11 9.35 29.76
C GLY A 662 -25.08 7.83 30.10
N GLY A 663 -24.00 7.06 29.84
CA GLY A 663 -23.55 5.91 30.67
C GLY A 663 -23.85 4.42 30.29
N ASN A 664 -23.69 3.95 29.05
CA ASN A 664 -23.61 2.51 28.67
C ASN A 664 -22.34 2.20 27.81
N PHE A 665 -22.33 1.29 26.81
CA PHE A 665 -21.16 1.11 25.90
C PHE A 665 -21.49 0.37 24.56
N ALA A 666 -20.43 0.10 23.76
CA ALA A 666 -20.41 -0.01 22.27
C ALA A 666 -21.53 -0.73 21.48
N PRO A 667 -22.12 -0.03 20.49
CA PRO A 667 -22.89 -0.62 19.36
C PRO A 667 -22.05 -1.24 18.22
N ALA A 668 -22.68 -1.91 17.23
CA ALA A 668 -22.02 -2.51 16.04
C ALA A 668 -22.96 -2.97 14.87
N ASP A 669 -22.69 -2.57 13.62
CA ASP A 669 -23.04 -3.30 12.36
C ASP A 669 -21.94 -3.17 11.26
N ILE A 670 -22.03 -3.90 10.12
CA ILE A 670 -20.90 -4.30 9.26
C ILE A 670 -20.74 -3.47 7.97
N LEU A 671 -21.62 -3.62 6.98
CA LEU A 671 -21.53 -3.10 5.59
C LEU A 671 -20.53 -3.76 4.59
N TYR A 672 -19.20 -3.78 4.82
CA TYR A 672 -18.15 -3.91 3.77
C TYR A 672 -16.93 -4.82 4.17
N ASP A 673 -15.81 -4.85 3.40
CA ASP A 673 -14.49 -5.51 3.65
C ASP A 673 -13.35 -4.88 2.76
N ASP A 674 -12.05 -4.83 3.16
CA ASP A 674 -10.90 -4.80 2.18
C ASP A 674 -9.71 -5.73 2.55
N PRO A 675 -9.58 -6.90 1.88
CA PRO A 675 -8.49 -7.86 2.10
C PRO A 675 -7.24 -7.66 1.22
N GLY A 676 -7.20 -6.65 0.33
CA GLY A 676 -5.99 -6.23 -0.38
C GLY A 676 -5.08 -5.35 0.47
N VAL A 677 -5.70 -4.63 1.41
CA VAL A 677 -5.08 -3.96 2.55
C VAL A 677 -4.51 -5.00 3.52
N GLY A 678 -3.23 -4.87 3.86
CA GLY A 678 -2.55 -5.70 4.85
C GLY A 678 -2.84 -5.30 6.30
N GLY A 679 -2.00 -5.73 7.23
CA GLY A 679 -2.08 -5.27 8.62
C GLY A 679 -1.49 -3.88 8.78
N PHE A 680 -2.30 -2.88 9.17
CA PHE A 680 -1.74 -1.84 10.05
C PHE A 680 -1.28 -2.49 11.34
N PHE A 681 -0.37 -1.81 12.03
CA PHE A 681 -0.24 -1.93 13.46
C PHE A 681 0.13 -0.57 14.11
N ALA A 682 -0.37 0.54 13.57
CA ALA A 682 -0.81 1.71 14.38
C ALA A 682 -1.77 2.65 13.58
N ILE A 683 -1.85 3.96 13.88
CA ILE A 683 -2.70 5.02 13.28
C ILE A 683 -1.91 6.34 13.29
N ALA A 684 -2.08 7.26 12.34
CA ALA A 684 -1.23 8.45 12.28
C ALA A 684 -1.87 9.63 11.47
N PRO A 685 -1.85 10.91 11.95
CA PRO A 685 -3.11 11.67 11.93
C PRO A 685 -3.18 13.24 12.10
N TYR A 686 -2.15 14.07 11.81
CA TYR A 686 -2.24 15.57 11.67
C TYR A 686 -2.07 15.94 10.18
N ASP A 687 -2.64 17.00 9.63
CA ASP A 687 -3.00 17.06 8.20
C ASP A 687 -1.98 17.43 7.08
N VAL A 688 -2.52 18.04 6.00
CA VAL A 688 -2.30 17.69 4.59
C VAL A 688 -3.00 18.63 3.61
N ASN A 689 -4.32 18.76 3.76
CA ASN A 689 -5.31 18.94 2.69
C ASN A 689 -6.28 20.07 2.99
N ASP A 690 -6.26 20.61 4.22
CA ASP A 690 -6.59 21.97 4.69
C ASP A 690 -8.00 22.56 4.38
N ASP A 691 -8.58 22.25 3.20
CA ASP A 691 -10.01 21.83 3.07
C ASP A 691 -10.28 20.50 3.86
N GLY A 692 -9.26 19.97 4.55
CA GLY A 692 -9.27 19.14 5.76
C GLY A 692 -9.71 17.68 5.64
N GLY A 693 -9.52 16.89 6.71
CA GLY A 693 -10.15 15.58 6.91
C GLY A 693 -9.64 14.77 8.13
N LEU A 694 -10.44 14.57 9.21
CA LEU A 694 -9.99 13.90 10.47
C LEU A 694 -10.00 12.37 10.38
N ASP A 695 -10.59 11.84 9.32
CA ASP A 695 -10.08 10.72 8.54
C ASP A 695 -9.70 9.39 9.25
N LEU A 696 -9.13 8.48 8.47
CA LEU A 696 -8.90 7.09 8.85
C LEU A 696 -7.66 6.52 8.17
N LEU A 697 -6.64 7.35 7.98
CA LEU A 697 -5.59 7.11 6.99
C LEU A 697 -4.92 5.73 7.14
N LEU A 698 -5.19 4.87 6.14
CA LEU A 698 -5.33 3.42 6.33
C LEU A 698 -3.99 2.70 6.07
N GLY A 699 -2.88 3.20 6.62
CA GLY A 699 -1.52 2.74 6.33
C GLY A 699 -1.25 1.28 6.70
N ASN A 700 -0.93 0.42 5.72
CA ASN A 700 -0.79 -1.03 5.95
C ASN A 700 0.58 -1.64 5.60
N GLY A 701 1.00 -2.64 6.37
CA GLY A 701 2.12 -3.52 6.06
C GLY A 701 1.86 -4.39 4.82
N ALA A 702 2.89 -5.10 4.36
CA ALA A 702 2.92 -5.78 3.05
C ALA A 702 1.77 -6.77 2.79
N SER A 703 1.39 -6.88 1.51
CA SER A 703 0.30 -7.74 1.03
C SER A 703 0.81 -9.05 0.40
N ASN A 704 -0.12 -9.96 0.07
CA ASN A 704 0.19 -11.16 -0.72
C ASN A 704 0.32 -10.90 -2.24
N LEU A 705 0.15 -9.66 -2.70
CA LEU A 705 0.11 -9.28 -4.12
C LEU A 705 1.17 -8.25 -4.54
N THR A 706 1.70 -7.46 -3.60
CA THR A 706 2.58 -6.31 -3.85
C THR A 706 3.81 -6.36 -2.94
N SER A 707 5.01 -6.20 -3.53
CA SER A 707 6.30 -6.44 -2.86
C SER A 707 6.82 -5.21 -2.10
N SER A 708 5.97 -4.66 -1.25
CA SER A 708 6.25 -3.52 -0.36
C SER A 708 5.20 -3.47 0.75
N ASN A 709 5.43 -2.66 1.78
CA ASN A 709 4.29 -2.14 2.54
C ASN A 709 3.42 -1.28 1.60
N GLN A 710 2.11 -1.23 1.81
CA GLN A 710 1.19 -0.42 1.01
C GLN A 710 0.67 0.70 1.91
N VAL A 711 1.24 1.88 1.70
CA VAL A 711 1.26 2.97 2.69
C VAL A 711 0.67 4.24 2.10
N SER A 712 -0.02 5.03 2.92
CA SER A 712 -1.38 5.35 2.52
C SER A 712 -2.00 6.64 3.06
N TRP A 713 -3.18 7.00 2.52
CA TRP A 713 -4.08 8.11 2.91
C TRP A 713 -5.56 7.69 2.82
N LEU A 714 -6.47 8.08 3.74
CA LEU A 714 -7.90 7.72 3.67
C LEU A 714 -8.80 8.90 4.01
N SER A 715 -9.42 9.41 2.93
CA SER A 715 -10.52 10.39 2.89
C SER A 715 -11.66 10.14 3.87
N GLY A 716 -12.08 11.21 4.54
CA GLY A 716 -13.38 11.41 5.14
C GLY A 716 -14.43 11.93 4.14
N LYS A 717 -15.60 12.37 4.63
CA LYS A 717 -16.57 13.16 3.88
C LYS A 717 -17.37 14.07 4.80
N GLY A 718 -17.07 15.37 4.70
CA GLY A 718 -18.04 16.42 5.03
C GLY A 718 -19.10 16.57 3.95
N GLU A 719 -20.07 17.46 4.17
CA GLU A 719 -21.10 17.76 3.18
C GLU A 719 -21.13 19.21 2.67
N LEU A 720 -21.03 19.32 1.35
CA LEU A 720 -21.32 20.51 0.55
C LEU A 720 -22.30 20.16 -0.59
N PRO A 721 -23.16 21.08 -1.06
CA PRO A 721 -24.20 20.76 -2.06
C PRO A 721 -23.64 20.17 -3.37
N PRO A 722 -24.15 19.02 -3.85
CA PRO A 722 -23.47 18.23 -4.87
C PRO A 722 -23.47 18.92 -6.24
N ASN A 723 -22.32 18.86 -6.92
CA ASN A 723 -22.21 19.20 -8.34
C ASN A 723 -21.13 18.34 -9.01
N PRO A 724 -21.37 17.94 -10.27
CA PRO A 724 -21.60 16.54 -10.60
C PRO A 724 -20.38 15.65 -10.32
N ALA A 725 -20.58 14.59 -9.53
CA ALA A 725 -19.52 13.64 -9.18
C ALA A 725 -18.84 13.07 -10.44
N ALA A 726 -17.52 13.25 -10.53
CA ALA A 726 -16.70 12.54 -11.50
C ALA A 726 -16.84 11.03 -11.26
N CYS A 727 -16.73 10.24 -12.32
CA CYS A 727 -16.70 8.79 -12.17
C CYS A 727 -15.54 8.35 -11.27
N PRO A 728 -15.74 7.32 -10.42
CA PRO A 728 -14.66 6.76 -9.63
C PRO A 728 -13.53 6.21 -10.53
N ARG A 729 -12.33 6.14 -9.96
CA ARG A 729 -11.19 5.50 -10.62
C ARG A 729 -11.41 3.99 -10.65
N ASP A 730 -11.22 3.30 -9.55
CA ASP A 730 -11.50 1.87 -9.43
C ASP A 730 -12.88 1.63 -8.77
N VAL A 731 -13.56 0.56 -9.17
CA VAL A 731 -14.87 0.16 -8.66
C VAL A 731 -14.82 -1.32 -8.32
N LEU A 732 -15.07 -1.64 -7.05
CA LEU A 732 -15.19 -3.00 -6.54
C LEU A 732 -16.63 -3.24 -6.05
N PHE A 733 -17.22 -4.33 -6.53
CA PHE A 733 -18.49 -4.86 -6.04
C PHE A 733 -18.28 -6.27 -5.48
N SER A 734 -18.60 -6.41 -4.19
CA SER A 734 -18.64 -7.65 -3.42
C SER A 734 -20.06 -8.04 -2.99
N ARG A 735 -20.98 -7.07 -2.90
CA ARG A 735 -22.38 -7.25 -2.45
C ARG A 735 -23.37 -6.47 -3.31
N GLN A 736 -24.59 -7.00 -3.50
CA GLN A 736 -25.62 -6.38 -4.34
C GLN A 736 -25.92 -4.90 -3.98
N ILE A 737 -25.92 -4.55 -2.69
CA ILE A 737 -26.22 -3.18 -2.22
C ILE A 737 -25.20 -2.13 -2.71
N GLU A 738 -23.96 -2.55 -2.98
CA GLU A 738 -22.91 -1.68 -3.53
C GLU A 738 -23.19 -1.37 -5.01
N VAL A 739 -23.69 -2.38 -5.75
CA VAL A 739 -24.15 -2.22 -7.14
C VAL A 739 -25.38 -1.31 -7.18
N ASP A 740 -26.38 -1.59 -6.35
CA ASP A 740 -27.65 -0.83 -6.28
C ASP A 740 -27.45 0.65 -5.93
N SER A 741 -26.43 0.97 -5.13
CA SER A 741 -26.10 2.34 -4.74
C SER A 741 -25.20 3.09 -5.74
N PHE A 742 -24.59 2.41 -6.72
CA PHE A 742 -23.74 3.04 -7.73
C PHE A 742 -24.42 4.19 -8.51
N PRO A 743 -25.63 4.04 -9.09
CA PRO A 743 -26.31 5.15 -9.79
C PRO A 743 -26.89 6.20 -8.83
N ILE A 744 -26.89 5.96 -7.52
CA ILE A 744 -27.24 6.96 -6.50
C ILE A 744 -26.01 7.81 -6.18
N LYS A 745 -24.84 7.18 -6.00
CA LYS A 745 -23.56 7.83 -5.71
C LYS A 745 -22.95 8.56 -6.93
N TYR A 746 -23.18 8.05 -8.14
CA TYR A 746 -22.60 8.58 -9.39
C TYR A 746 -23.65 8.76 -10.52
N PRO A 747 -24.65 9.64 -10.36
CA PRO A 747 -25.94 9.59 -11.08
C PRO A 747 -25.96 9.93 -12.58
N ASP A 748 -24.81 10.25 -13.21
CA ASP A 748 -24.67 10.32 -14.68
C ASP A 748 -23.32 9.76 -15.17
N CYS A 749 -22.64 8.95 -14.34
CA CYS A 749 -21.30 8.42 -14.63
C CYS A 749 -21.28 7.48 -15.84
N LYS A 750 -20.44 7.82 -16.83
CA LYS A 750 -20.26 7.07 -18.09
C LYS A 750 -18.90 6.41 -18.28
N GLU A 751 -17.85 6.88 -17.59
CA GLU A 751 -16.46 6.47 -17.86
C GLU A 751 -15.65 6.20 -16.58
N ILE A 752 -15.50 4.93 -16.20
CA ILE A 752 -14.68 4.52 -15.05
C ILE A 752 -13.20 4.63 -15.45
N GLN A 753 -12.37 5.35 -14.68
CA GLN A 753 -10.98 5.67 -15.07
C GLN A 753 -9.96 4.54 -14.79
N GLY A 754 -10.30 3.64 -13.89
CA GLY A 754 -9.57 2.43 -13.52
C GLY A 754 -10.39 1.18 -13.82
N ASN A 755 -10.36 0.21 -12.92
CA ASN A 755 -10.93 -1.12 -13.12
C ASN A 755 -12.37 -1.23 -12.59
N LEU A 756 -13.15 -2.13 -13.20
CA LEU A 756 -14.44 -2.60 -12.67
C LEU A 756 -14.31 -4.07 -12.24
N ILE A 757 -14.40 -4.33 -10.94
CA ILE A 757 -14.21 -5.65 -10.34
C ILE A 757 -15.53 -6.11 -9.71
N VAL A 758 -16.02 -7.27 -10.12
CA VAL A 758 -17.17 -7.96 -9.52
C VAL A 758 -16.63 -9.27 -8.93
N TYR A 759 -16.49 -9.33 -7.60
CA TYR A 759 -15.79 -10.42 -6.91
C TYR A 759 -16.59 -10.94 -5.71
N GLU A 760 -16.89 -12.24 -5.72
CA GLU A 760 -17.77 -12.85 -4.71
C GLU A 760 -17.04 -13.76 -3.70
N ILE A 761 -17.29 -13.51 -2.40
CA ILE A 761 -16.99 -14.43 -1.29
C ILE A 761 -18.29 -14.77 -0.55
N SER A 762 -18.87 -15.94 -0.85
CA SER A 762 -19.99 -16.49 -0.07
C SER A 762 -19.50 -17.68 0.76
N ALA A 763 -19.55 -17.57 2.09
CA ALA A 763 -19.18 -18.66 2.99
C ALA A 763 -20.13 -19.88 2.89
N ASN A 764 -21.38 -19.65 2.45
CA ASN A 764 -22.43 -20.67 2.36
C ASN A 764 -22.73 -21.11 0.92
N GLY A 765 -22.22 -20.40 -0.10
CA GLY A 765 -22.48 -20.67 -1.51
C GLY A 765 -23.79 -20.08 -2.06
N ASP A 766 -24.42 -19.16 -1.32
CA ASP A 766 -25.56 -18.36 -1.78
C ASP A 766 -25.07 -17.12 -2.57
N PRO A 767 -25.81 -16.67 -3.60
CA PRO A 767 -25.43 -15.55 -4.47
C PRO A 767 -25.46 -14.20 -3.73
N VAL A 768 -24.32 -13.52 -3.66
CA VAL A 768 -24.18 -12.19 -3.02
C VAL A 768 -24.35 -11.02 -4.02
N ILE A 769 -24.14 -11.26 -5.32
CA ILE A 769 -24.46 -10.34 -6.43
C ILE A 769 -25.26 -11.12 -7.48
N TYR A 770 -26.40 -10.58 -7.88
CA TYR A 770 -27.34 -11.22 -8.81
C TYR A 770 -27.98 -10.28 -9.84
N ASP A 771 -27.76 -8.98 -9.75
CA ASP A 771 -28.21 -7.97 -10.72
C ASP A 771 -27.12 -6.91 -10.94
N LEU A 772 -26.75 -6.62 -12.20
CA LEU A 772 -25.87 -5.51 -12.55
C LEU A 772 -26.61 -4.32 -13.18
N SER A 773 -27.95 -4.40 -13.35
CA SER A 773 -28.79 -3.34 -13.95
C SER A 773 -28.51 -1.91 -13.48
N PRO A 774 -28.12 -1.64 -12.21
CA PRO A 774 -27.70 -0.31 -11.76
C PRO A 774 -26.50 0.31 -12.53
N LEU A 775 -25.68 -0.50 -13.21
CA LEU A 775 -24.51 -0.07 -13.97
C LEU A 775 -24.81 0.38 -15.41
N LEU A 776 -26.08 0.36 -15.84
CA LEU A 776 -26.50 0.64 -17.23
C LEU A 776 -26.05 2.01 -17.77
N GLY A 777 -25.62 2.94 -16.90
CA GLY A 777 -25.04 4.23 -17.28
C GLY A 777 -23.60 4.17 -17.81
N VAL A 778 -22.84 3.09 -17.54
CA VAL A 778 -21.41 3.00 -17.87
C VAL A 778 -21.19 2.62 -19.33
N HIS A 779 -20.41 3.44 -20.04
CA HIS A 779 -20.09 3.32 -21.46
C HIS A 779 -18.63 2.92 -21.72
N THR A 780 -17.71 3.28 -20.81
CA THR A 780 -16.28 3.01 -20.93
C THR A 780 -15.70 2.64 -19.58
N VAL A 781 -14.77 1.67 -19.58
CA VAL A 781 -13.86 1.38 -18.47
C VAL A 781 -12.45 1.54 -19.03
N HIS A 782 -11.67 2.48 -18.52
CA HIS A 782 -10.31 2.76 -19.01
C HIS A 782 -9.29 1.73 -18.49
N GLY A 783 -9.53 1.13 -17.32
CA GLY A 783 -8.85 -0.09 -16.85
C GLY A 783 -9.51 -1.38 -17.35
N GLY A 784 -9.35 -2.46 -16.60
CA GLY A 784 -9.92 -3.78 -16.90
C GLY A 784 -11.29 -4.05 -16.25
N VAL A 785 -12.00 -5.05 -16.77
CA VAL A 785 -13.26 -5.57 -16.22
C VAL A 785 -13.05 -7.02 -15.76
N TYR A 786 -13.30 -7.29 -14.48
CA TYR A 786 -12.93 -8.54 -13.83
C TYR A 786 -14.14 -9.16 -13.13
N ILE A 787 -14.65 -10.28 -13.64
CA ILE A 787 -15.87 -10.93 -13.13
C ILE A 787 -15.51 -12.31 -12.57
N TYR A 788 -15.50 -12.41 -11.25
CA TYR A 788 -14.84 -13.49 -10.52
C TYR A 788 -15.79 -14.14 -9.53
N ARG A 789 -15.92 -15.48 -9.59
CA ARG A 789 -16.73 -16.33 -8.70
C ARG A 789 -18.26 -16.06 -8.68
N SER A 790 -18.73 -15.12 -9.49
CA SER A 790 -20.12 -14.66 -9.52
C SER A 790 -21.16 -15.75 -9.86
N PHE A 791 -22.34 -15.64 -9.23
CA PHE A 791 -23.56 -16.38 -9.58
C PHE A 791 -24.49 -15.65 -10.59
N LEU A 792 -23.99 -14.67 -11.33
CA LEU A 792 -24.74 -14.00 -12.41
C LEU A 792 -25.08 -14.98 -13.56
N PRO A 793 -26.34 -15.02 -14.06
CA PRO A 793 -26.75 -15.87 -15.19
C PRO A 793 -26.44 -15.26 -16.56
N ASN A 794 -26.33 -13.93 -16.62
CA ASN A 794 -25.93 -13.07 -17.74
C ASN A 794 -25.29 -11.80 -17.18
N LEU A 795 -24.91 -10.83 -18.02
CA LEU A 795 -24.20 -9.60 -17.65
C LEU A 795 -25.04 -8.32 -17.85
N HIS A 796 -26.37 -8.44 -17.94
CA HIS A 796 -27.27 -7.27 -18.05
C HIS A 796 -27.04 -6.31 -16.88
N GLY A 797 -26.92 -5.03 -17.23
CA GLY A 797 -26.24 -4.02 -16.43
C GLY A 797 -25.06 -3.39 -17.15
N LEU A 798 -24.31 -4.18 -17.91
CA LEU A 798 -23.19 -3.66 -18.71
C LEU A 798 -23.60 -3.26 -20.13
N ASP A 799 -24.90 -3.27 -20.48
CA ASP A 799 -25.41 -3.20 -21.86
C ASP A 799 -24.98 -1.93 -22.63
N SER A 800 -24.61 -0.86 -21.92
CA SER A 800 -24.12 0.39 -22.51
C SER A 800 -22.61 0.41 -22.79
N LEU A 801 -21.86 -0.56 -22.26
CA LEU A 801 -20.40 -0.62 -22.31
C LEU A 801 -19.91 -0.85 -23.75
N ARG A 802 -19.02 0.03 -24.22
CA ARG A 802 -18.47 0.03 -25.60
C ARG A 802 -16.98 -0.26 -25.64
N THR A 803 -16.24 0.12 -24.62
CA THR A 803 -14.77 0.03 -24.62
C THR A 803 -14.23 -0.34 -23.25
N ILE A 804 -13.31 -1.31 -23.23
CA ILE A 804 -12.48 -1.67 -22.07
C ILE A 804 -11.03 -1.37 -22.45
N GLY A 805 -10.31 -0.56 -21.68
CA GLY A 805 -8.93 -0.19 -21.97
C GLY A 805 -7.91 -1.25 -21.54
N GLY A 806 -8.19 -1.95 -20.45
CA GLY A 806 -7.42 -3.10 -19.94
C GLY A 806 -7.98 -4.45 -20.38
N ASP A 807 -7.83 -5.45 -19.50
CA ASP A 807 -8.28 -6.83 -19.74
C ASP A 807 -9.79 -7.00 -19.44
N LEU A 808 -10.45 -7.94 -20.11
CA LEU A 808 -11.73 -8.51 -19.68
C LEU A 808 -11.49 -9.97 -19.26
N GLU A 809 -11.52 -10.28 -17.96
CA GLU A 809 -11.47 -11.67 -17.48
C GLU A 809 -12.73 -12.11 -16.71
N ILE A 810 -13.35 -13.18 -17.19
CA ILE A 810 -14.43 -13.90 -16.53
C ILE A 810 -13.86 -15.22 -15.98
N LYS A 811 -13.59 -15.28 -14.66
CA LYS A 811 -13.09 -16.49 -13.96
C LYS A 811 -14.23 -17.49 -13.66
N GLY A 812 -15.02 -17.82 -14.68
CA GLY A 812 -15.91 -18.98 -14.71
C GLY A 812 -17.06 -18.92 -13.72
N GLY A 813 -17.91 -17.89 -13.83
CA GLY A 813 -19.12 -17.74 -13.01
C GLY A 813 -20.02 -18.98 -13.13
N TYR A 814 -20.30 -19.64 -11.99
CA TYR A 814 -20.72 -21.05 -11.93
C TYR A 814 -22.07 -21.36 -12.56
N VAL A 815 -22.86 -20.32 -12.88
CA VAL A 815 -24.19 -20.42 -13.49
C VAL A 815 -24.35 -19.59 -14.76
N LEU A 816 -23.31 -18.88 -15.20
CA LEU A 816 -23.34 -17.99 -16.36
C LEU A 816 -23.75 -18.77 -17.62
N THR A 817 -24.85 -18.35 -18.24
CA THR A 817 -25.47 -19.01 -19.40
C THR A 817 -25.29 -18.25 -20.71
N SER A 818 -25.08 -16.94 -20.64
CA SER A 818 -24.90 -16.02 -21.77
C SER A 818 -23.96 -14.88 -21.35
N LEU A 819 -23.36 -14.17 -22.31
CA LEU A 819 -22.65 -12.91 -22.07
C LEU A 819 -23.53 -11.68 -22.40
N GLU A 820 -24.81 -11.89 -22.77
CA GLU A 820 -25.85 -10.85 -22.90
C GLU A 820 -25.71 -9.81 -21.79
N GLY A 821 -25.67 -8.53 -22.19
CA GLY A 821 -25.19 -7.41 -21.39
C GLY A 821 -23.83 -6.88 -21.85
N LEU A 822 -23.06 -7.59 -22.66
CA LEU A 822 -21.86 -7.04 -23.33
C LEU A 822 -22.09 -6.73 -24.82
N ASP A 823 -23.33 -6.83 -25.32
CA ASP A 823 -23.66 -6.86 -26.75
C ASP A 823 -23.19 -5.61 -27.52
N ASN A 824 -22.98 -4.47 -26.86
CA ASN A 824 -22.51 -3.21 -27.46
C ASN A 824 -20.98 -2.99 -27.34
N LEU A 825 -20.23 -3.91 -26.74
CA LEU A 825 -18.78 -3.84 -26.57
C LEU A 825 -18.08 -3.92 -27.92
N GLN A 826 -17.26 -2.93 -28.26
CA GLN A 826 -16.58 -2.80 -29.56
C GLN A 826 -15.09 -3.12 -29.49
N SER A 827 -14.42 -2.82 -28.37
CA SER A 827 -12.99 -3.07 -28.23
C SER A 827 -12.54 -3.34 -26.80
N ILE A 828 -11.58 -4.27 -26.68
CA ILE A 828 -10.83 -4.56 -25.46
C ILE A 828 -9.36 -4.23 -25.75
N GLY A 829 -8.72 -3.38 -24.94
CA GLY A 829 -7.33 -2.96 -25.13
C GLY A 829 -6.31 -4.00 -24.68
N GLY A 830 -6.63 -4.76 -23.63
CA GLY A 830 -5.86 -5.89 -23.13
C GLY A 830 -6.38 -7.24 -23.62
N ASN A 831 -6.27 -8.26 -22.76
CA ASN A 831 -6.66 -9.64 -23.00
C ASN A 831 -8.17 -9.87 -22.85
N LEU A 832 -8.73 -10.85 -23.56
CA LEU A 832 -10.07 -11.39 -23.30
C LEU A 832 -9.94 -12.82 -22.79
N VAL A 833 -10.25 -13.06 -21.52
CA VAL A 833 -10.04 -14.34 -20.84
C VAL A 833 -11.35 -14.90 -20.29
N ILE A 834 -11.73 -16.11 -20.71
CA ILE A 834 -12.95 -16.80 -20.24
C ILE A 834 -12.56 -18.21 -19.78
N ARG A 835 -12.52 -18.43 -18.46
CA ARG A 835 -11.93 -19.63 -17.85
C ARG A 835 -12.73 -20.21 -16.67
N GLN A 836 -13.06 -21.49 -16.78
CA GLN A 836 -13.66 -22.26 -15.69
C GLN A 836 -12.66 -22.52 -14.55
N ASN A 837 -13.05 -22.29 -13.29
CA ASN A 837 -12.28 -22.79 -12.13
C ASN A 837 -12.50 -24.30 -11.92
N GLU A 838 -11.48 -25.01 -11.43
CA GLU A 838 -11.46 -26.48 -11.31
C GLU A 838 -12.30 -27.06 -10.14
N SER A 839 -13.45 -26.46 -9.82
CA SER A 839 -14.35 -26.99 -8.79
C SER A 839 -15.16 -28.19 -9.33
N LEU A 840 -15.10 -29.31 -8.61
CA LEU A 840 -15.75 -30.57 -8.99
C LEU A 840 -17.28 -30.59 -8.78
N THR A 841 -17.85 -29.59 -8.10
CA THR A 841 -19.27 -29.56 -7.69
C THR A 841 -20.19 -28.77 -8.62
N PHE A 842 -19.65 -27.89 -9.47
CA PHE A 842 -20.44 -27.00 -10.34
C PHE A 842 -20.13 -27.24 -11.82
N GLN A 843 -21.16 -27.23 -12.68
CA GLN A 843 -21.03 -27.44 -14.12
C GLN A 843 -21.25 -26.13 -14.88
N ALA A 844 -20.22 -25.66 -15.60
CA ALA A 844 -20.31 -24.50 -16.49
C ALA A 844 -21.47 -24.64 -17.50
N LYS A 845 -22.22 -23.55 -17.73
CA LYS A 845 -23.44 -23.58 -18.56
C LYS A 845 -23.31 -22.86 -19.90
N LEU A 846 -22.34 -21.96 -20.06
CA LEU A 846 -22.07 -21.21 -21.29
C LEU A 846 -21.78 -22.15 -22.47
N LYS A 847 -22.41 -21.92 -23.62
CA LYS A 847 -22.34 -22.77 -24.83
C LYS A 847 -21.85 -22.06 -26.09
N ASN A 848 -21.99 -20.74 -26.13
CA ASN A 848 -21.57 -19.84 -27.19
C ASN A 848 -21.18 -18.50 -26.56
N LEU A 849 -20.86 -17.51 -27.38
CA LEU A 849 -20.34 -16.21 -26.95
C LEU A 849 -21.30 -15.06 -27.27
N HIS A 850 -22.61 -15.36 -27.36
CA HIS A 850 -23.66 -14.34 -27.48
C HIS A 850 -23.57 -13.34 -26.34
N GLY A 851 -23.69 -12.06 -26.69
CA GLY A 851 -23.25 -10.92 -25.89
C GLY A 851 -21.95 -10.29 -26.34
N LEU A 852 -21.32 -10.70 -27.45
CA LEU A 852 -20.10 -10.08 -27.99
C LEU A 852 -20.24 -9.62 -29.46
N GLU A 853 -21.46 -9.57 -29.99
CA GLU A 853 -21.80 -9.42 -31.42
C GLU A 853 -21.26 -8.15 -32.09
N ASN A 854 -20.85 -7.15 -31.29
CA ASN A 854 -20.24 -5.91 -31.78
C ASN A 854 -18.73 -5.79 -31.53
N LEU A 855 -18.08 -6.81 -30.93
CA LEU A 855 -16.66 -6.77 -30.61
C LEU A 855 -15.82 -6.85 -31.89
N GLU A 856 -15.11 -5.77 -32.23
CA GLU A 856 -14.29 -5.69 -33.44
C GLU A 856 -12.80 -5.98 -33.18
N ARG A 857 -12.31 -5.75 -31.95
CA ARG A 857 -10.89 -5.86 -31.61
C ARG A 857 -10.61 -6.31 -30.17
N VAL A 858 -9.63 -7.21 -30.03
CA VAL A 858 -8.92 -7.50 -28.78
C VAL A 858 -7.44 -7.10 -28.96
N GLY A 859 -6.88 -6.30 -28.04
CA GLY A 859 -5.50 -5.81 -28.16
C GLY A 859 -4.44 -6.82 -27.69
N GLY A 860 -4.77 -7.64 -26.68
CA GLY A 860 -3.95 -8.71 -26.14
C GLY A 860 -4.31 -10.09 -26.66
N ASP A 861 -4.11 -11.11 -25.83
CA ASP A 861 -4.46 -12.50 -26.11
C ASP A 861 -5.97 -12.74 -25.86
N PHE A 862 -6.61 -13.55 -26.72
CA PHE A 862 -7.91 -14.15 -26.47
C PHE A 862 -7.69 -15.56 -25.91
N ILE A 863 -8.20 -15.85 -24.71
CA ILE A 863 -7.96 -17.11 -23.99
C ILE A 863 -9.29 -17.73 -23.57
N GLN A 864 -9.63 -18.86 -24.15
CA GLN A 864 -10.84 -19.63 -23.87
C GLN A 864 -10.48 -20.99 -23.28
N GLN A 865 -11.08 -21.29 -22.12
CA GLN A 865 -10.89 -22.56 -21.40
C GLN A 865 -12.20 -23.12 -20.81
N GLU A 866 -13.35 -22.61 -21.25
CA GLU A 866 -14.68 -23.14 -20.88
C GLU A 866 -14.99 -24.44 -21.62
N ARG A 867 -15.01 -25.57 -20.88
CA ARG A 867 -15.05 -26.93 -21.46
C ARG A 867 -16.37 -27.26 -22.18
N ASN A 868 -17.43 -26.50 -21.91
CA ASN A 868 -18.78 -26.74 -22.45
C ASN A 868 -19.16 -25.87 -23.66
N LEU A 869 -18.27 -24.97 -24.10
CA LEU A 869 -18.47 -24.18 -25.33
C LEU A 869 -18.60 -25.10 -26.56
N LEU A 870 -19.57 -24.79 -27.42
CA LEU A 870 -19.97 -25.59 -28.60
C LEU A 870 -19.76 -24.83 -29.91
N SER A 871 -19.95 -23.51 -29.92
CA SER A 871 -19.73 -22.59 -31.05
C SER A 871 -19.08 -21.27 -30.58
N LEU A 872 -18.60 -20.48 -31.54
CA LEU A 872 -18.06 -19.13 -31.33
C LEU A 872 -19.04 -18.03 -31.80
N GLU A 873 -20.29 -18.40 -32.06
CA GLU A 873 -21.40 -17.48 -32.38
C GLU A 873 -21.45 -16.37 -31.33
N GLY A 874 -21.54 -15.11 -31.79
CA GLY A 874 -21.33 -13.91 -30.99
C GLY A 874 -20.01 -13.20 -31.27
N LEU A 875 -19.03 -13.80 -31.96
CA LEU A 875 -17.79 -13.11 -32.37
C LEU A 875 -17.85 -12.56 -33.82
N ASP A 876 -19.02 -12.51 -34.44
CA ASP A 876 -19.22 -12.36 -35.90
C ASP A 876 -18.65 -11.06 -36.52
N LYS A 877 -18.22 -10.10 -35.69
CA LYS A 877 -17.53 -8.86 -36.09
C LYS A 877 -16.07 -8.76 -35.65
N LEU A 878 -15.52 -9.74 -34.96
CA LEU A 878 -14.15 -9.69 -34.44
C LEU A 878 -13.15 -9.76 -35.61
N ARG A 879 -12.41 -8.67 -35.83
CA ARG A 879 -11.48 -8.54 -36.97
C ARG A 879 -10.03 -8.72 -36.58
N ILE A 880 -9.62 -8.24 -35.41
CA ILE A 880 -8.21 -8.19 -35.01
C ILE A 880 -8.02 -8.66 -33.57
N ILE A 881 -7.02 -9.52 -33.37
CA ILE A 881 -6.51 -9.96 -32.08
C ILE A 881 -5.02 -9.66 -32.07
N GLY A 882 -4.54 -8.77 -31.20
CA GLY A 882 -3.13 -8.37 -31.20
C GLY A 882 -2.18 -9.46 -30.65
N GLY A 883 -2.71 -10.36 -29.84
CA GLY A 883 -2.00 -11.47 -29.23
C GLY A 883 -2.27 -12.84 -29.86
N ASN A 884 -2.31 -13.87 -29.02
CA ASN A 884 -2.71 -15.22 -29.37
C ASN A 884 -4.24 -15.36 -29.44
N PHE A 885 -4.74 -16.29 -30.25
CA PHE A 885 -6.12 -16.81 -30.13
C PHE A 885 -6.06 -18.24 -29.61
N ASP A 886 -6.26 -18.42 -28.31
CA ASP A 886 -6.00 -19.67 -27.60
C ASP A 886 -7.30 -20.34 -27.12
N ILE A 887 -7.64 -21.47 -27.73
CA ILE A 887 -8.76 -22.32 -27.34
C ILE A 887 -8.23 -23.72 -26.97
N GLN A 888 -8.34 -24.06 -25.68
CA GLN A 888 -7.85 -25.34 -25.16
C GLN A 888 -8.94 -26.14 -24.44
N LYS A 889 -9.00 -27.45 -24.72
CA LYS A 889 -9.78 -28.45 -23.96
C LYS A 889 -11.29 -28.16 -23.93
N GLY A 890 -12.01 -28.50 -24.99
CA GLY A 890 -13.45 -28.20 -25.07
C GLY A 890 -14.27 -29.12 -25.95
N LYS A 891 -15.57 -28.82 -26.04
CA LYS A 891 -16.55 -29.51 -26.88
C LYS A 891 -16.81 -28.79 -28.21
N LEU A 892 -16.07 -27.73 -28.51
CA LEU A 892 -16.24 -26.84 -29.66
C LEU A 892 -16.34 -27.65 -30.96
N GLN A 893 -17.39 -27.38 -31.74
CA GLN A 893 -17.76 -28.14 -32.94
C GLN A 893 -17.43 -27.40 -34.23
N SER A 894 -17.30 -26.08 -34.17
CA SER A 894 -17.21 -25.17 -35.31
C SER A 894 -16.46 -23.87 -34.93
N LEU A 895 -15.85 -23.21 -35.92
CA LEU A 895 -15.28 -21.86 -35.81
C LEU A 895 -16.18 -20.78 -36.47
N LEU A 896 -17.39 -21.14 -36.90
CA LEU A 896 -18.41 -20.15 -37.28
C LEU A 896 -18.66 -19.19 -36.11
N GLY A 897 -18.79 -17.91 -36.42
CA GLY A 897 -18.60 -16.77 -35.52
C GLY A 897 -17.27 -16.04 -35.72
N LEU A 898 -16.29 -16.58 -36.47
CA LEU A 898 -15.00 -15.91 -36.77
C LEU A 898 -14.89 -15.37 -38.21
N GLU A 899 -15.97 -15.32 -38.97
CA GLU A 899 -15.97 -15.01 -40.41
C GLU A 899 -15.41 -13.62 -40.74
N ALA A 900 -15.39 -12.68 -39.79
CA ALA A 900 -14.80 -11.36 -39.93
C ALA A 900 -13.30 -11.28 -39.54
N LEU A 901 -12.73 -12.34 -38.96
CA LEU A 901 -11.39 -12.35 -38.39
C LEU A 901 -10.33 -12.30 -39.48
N ASP A 902 -9.51 -11.25 -39.45
CA ASP A 902 -8.54 -10.89 -40.47
C ASP A 902 -7.09 -11.09 -39.98
N THR A 903 -6.81 -10.75 -38.73
CA THR A 903 -5.44 -10.75 -38.18
C THR A 903 -5.39 -11.27 -36.73
N ILE A 904 -4.51 -12.24 -36.48
CA ILE A 904 -4.03 -12.66 -35.16
C ILE A 904 -2.54 -12.33 -35.09
N GLY A 905 -2.13 -11.39 -34.23
CA GLY A 905 -0.78 -10.83 -34.18
C GLY A 905 0.31 -11.78 -33.65
N LYS A 906 -0.08 -12.87 -32.98
CA LYS A 906 0.80 -13.99 -32.63
C LYS A 906 0.31 -15.27 -33.31
N SER A 907 -0.32 -16.18 -32.55
CA SER A 907 -0.65 -17.53 -33.01
C SER A 907 -2.09 -17.94 -32.72
N LEU A 908 -2.72 -18.59 -33.70
CA LEU A 908 -3.92 -19.41 -33.55
C LEU A 908 -3.55 -20.72 -32.85
N VAL A 909 -3.93 -20.87 -31.58
CA VAL A 909 -3.65 -22.04 -30.75
C VAL A 909 -4.94 -22.84 -30.56
N LEU A 910 -5.02 -24.02 -31.17
CA LEU A 910 -6.17 -24.93 -31.05
C LEU A 910 -5.71 -26.27 -30.50
N ALA A 911 -6.04 -26.57 -29.23
CA ALA A 911 -5.53 -27.75 -28.53
C ALA A 911 -6.64 -28.59 -27.89
N ASN A 912 -6.61 -29.92 -28.12
CA ASN A 912 -7.55 -30.89 -27.53
C ASN A 912 -9.04 -30.56 -27.79
N LEU A 913 -9.41 -30.38 -29.07
CA LEU A 913 -10.79 -30.06 -29.51
C LEU A 913 -11.40 -31.21 -30.34
N PRO A 914 -11.72 -32.37 -29.74
CA PRO A 914 -12.04 -33.61 -30.46
C PRO A 914 -13.30 -33.56 -31.33
N ASN A 915 -14.13 -32.51 -31.20
CA ASN A 915 -15.35 -32.33 -31.99
C ASN A 915 -15.16 -31.41 -33.21
N LEU A 916 -14.05 -30.67 -33.31
CA LEU A 916 -13.84 -29.66 -34.34
C LEU A 916 -13.36 -30.31 -35.65
N LYS A 917 -14.19 -30.30 -36.69
CA LYS A 917 -13.95 -31.08 -37.93
C LYS A 917 -13.43 -30.29 -39.13
N SER A 918 -13.43 -28.97 -39.06
CA SER A 918 -12.98 -28.06 -40.12
C SER A 918 -12.59 -26.72 -39.50
N LEU A 919 -11.76 -25.94 -40.21
CA LEU A 919 -11.44 -24.54 -39.86
C LEU A 919 -12.38 -23.53 -40.55
N SER A 920 -13.49 -24.00 -41.12
CA SER A 920 -14.58 -23.16 -41.64
C SER A 920 -15.02 -22.13 -40.60
N GLY A 921 -14.96 -20.86 -40.97
CA GLY A 921 -15.04 -19.70 -40.09
C GLY A 921 -13.82 -18.77 -40.26
N LEU A 922 -12.66 -19.30 -40.64
CA LEU A 922 -11.41 -18.51 -40.76
C LEU A 922 -11.10 -17.99 -42.18
N GLN A 923 -12.07 -18.01 -43.11
CA GLN A 923 -11.80 -17.77 -44.54
C GLN A 923 -11.31 -16.34 -44.88
N ASN A 924 -11.36 -15.39 -43.94
CA ASN A 924 -10.84 -14.04 -44.10
C ASN A 924 -9.52 -13.78 -43.34
N LEU A 925 -8.96 -14.80 -42.67
CA LEU A 925 -7.73 -14.66 -41.88
C LEU A 925 -6.51 -14.57 -42.80
N HIS A 926 -5.87 -13.40 -42.84
CA HIS A 926 -4.70 -13.12 -43.68
C HIS A 926 -3.37 -13.26 -42.93
N HIS A 927 -3.35 -13.00 -41.60
CA HIS A 927 -2.15 -13.08 -40.78
C HIS A 927 -2.37 -13.87 -39.48
N ALA A 928 -1.64 -14.96 -39.28
CA ALA A 928 -1.58 -15.72 -38.03
C ALA A 928 -0.45 -16.76 -38.04
N GLY A 929 0.30 -16.91 -36.95
CA GLY A 929 0.99 -18.18 -36.67
C GLY A 929 -0.02 -19.30 -36.39
N LEU A 930 0.34 -20.55 -36.66
CA LEU A 930 -0.52 -21.72 -36.44
C LEU A 930 0.10 -22.66 -35.41
N ASN A 931 -0.63 -23.02 -34.37
CA ASN A 931 -0.24 -23.98 -33.34
C ASN A 931 -1.41 -24.96 -33.07
N LEU A 932 -1.51 -25.99 -33.90
CA LEU A 932 -2.66 -26.90 -33.93
C LEU A 932 -2.26 -28.28 -33.36
N SER A 933 -3.01 -28.70 -32.34
CA SER A 933 -2.87 -30.00 -31.68
C SER A 933 -4.24 -30.59 -31.35
N THR A 934 -5.00 -30.94 -32.38
CA THR A 934 -6.30 -31.60 -32.27
C THR A 934 -6.40 -32.82 -33.20
N ASP A 935 -6.88 -33.94 -32.66
CA ASP A 935 -6.97 -35.19 -33.41
C ASP A 935 -7.99 -35.16 -34.56
N SER A 936 -8.92 -34.20 -34.58
CA SER A 936 -10.18 -34.27 -35.32
C SER A 936 -10.19 -33.68 -36.74
N LEU A 937 -9.20 -32.87 -37.10
CA LEU A 937 -9.13 -32.19 -38.40
C LEU A 937 -8.56 -33.14 -39.49
N PRO A 938 -9.20 -33.26 -40.69
CA PRO A 938 -8.68 -34.05 -41.80
C PRO A 938 -7.71 -33.26 -42.71
N ASP A 939 -7.90 -31.96 -42.81
CA ASP A 939 -7.10 -30.97 -43.55
C ASP A 939 -7.28 -29.59 -42.90
N LEU A 940 -6.79 -28.53 -43.54
CA LEU A 940 -6.78 -27.16 -43.04
C LEU A 940 -7.72 -26.22 -43.84
N GLN A 941 -8.73 -26.80 -44.52
CA GLN A 941 -9.71 -26.01 -45.28
C GLN A 941 -10.44 -25.00 -44.38
N GLY A 942 -10.51 -23.76 -44.86
CA GLY A 942 -10.86 -22.57 -44.10
C GLY A 942 -9.72 -21.55 -43.94
N LEU A 943 -8.47 -21.90 -44.27
CA LEU A 943 -7.29 -21.01 -44.18
C LEU A 943 -6.80 -20.47 -45.54
N GLU A 944 -7.57 -20.60 -46.62
CA GLU A 944 -7.12 -20.34 -48.00
C GLU A 944 -6.62 -18.89 -48.25
N ASN A 945 -7.04 -17.95 -47.40
CA ASN A 945 -6.61 -16.54 -47.45
C ASN A 945 -5.45 -16.19 -46.52
N LEU A 946 -4.90 -17.14 -45.76
CA LEU A 946 -3.69 -16.92 -44.96
C LEU A 946 -2.52 -16.60 -45.90
N ARG A 947 -1.84 -15.48 -45.65
CA ARG A 947 -0.68 -14.99 -46.42
C ARG A 947 0.59 -14.97 -45.58
N SER A 948 0.48 -14.73 -44.28
CA SER A 948 1.66 -14.65 -43.41
C SER A 948 1.38 -15.13 -42.00
N GLY A 949 2.43 -15.45 -41.27
CA GLY A 949 2.33 -15.91 -39.89
C GLY A 949 3.66 -15.95 -39.18
N ARG A 950 3.61 -16.31 -37.89
CA ARG A 950 4.80 -16.42 -37.05
C ARG A 950 5.42 -17.82 -37.09
N GLU A 951 4.59 -18.85 -37.13
CA GLU A 951 4.99 -20.27 -37.19
C GLU A 951 3.96 -21.16 -37.89
N LEU A 952 4.36 -22.36 -38.29
CA LEU A 952 3.52 -23.48 -38.71
C LEU A 952 3.80 -24.71 -37.85
N ARG A 953 3.14 -24.78 -36.69
CA ARG A 953 3.30 -25.86 -35.71
C ARG A 953 2.07 -26.76 -35.69
N LEU A 954 2.20 -27.93 -36.30
CA LEU A 954 1.15 -28.96 -36.36
C LEU A 954 1.66 -30.19 -35.62
N THR A 955 1.19 -30.40 -34.39
CA THR A 955 1.67 -31.49 -33.54
C THR A 955 0.56 -32.39 -33.04
N SER A 956 0.71 -33.71 -33.16
CA SER A 956 -0.21 -34.72 -32.63
C SER A 956 -1.64 -34.67 -33.21
N ASN A 957 -1.81 -34.26 -34.47
CA ASN A 957 -3.10 -34.28 -35.16
C ASN A 957 -3.29 -35.64 -35.87
N LYS A 958 -3.91 -36.64 -35.22
CA LYS A 958 -3.96 -38.02 -35.76
C LYS A 958 -4.68 -38.17 -37.09
N ASN A 959 -5.78 -37.45 -37.34
CA ASN A 959 -6.56 -37.58 -38.57
C ASN A 959 -6.13 -36.64 -39.71
N LEU A 960 -5.20 -35.72 -39.47
CA LEU A 960 -4.75 -34.74 -40.48
C LEU A 960 -4.00 -35.46 -41.59
N GLN A 961 -4.54 -35.45 -42.82
CA GLN A 961 -3.99 -36.19 -43.97
C GLN A 961 -3.14 -35.32 -44.90
N ARG A 962 -3.45 -34.03 -44.99
CA ARG A 962 -2.86 -33.07 -45.92
C ARG A 962 -2.94 -31.65 -45.36
N LEU A 963 -2.15 -30.74 -45.93
CA LEU A 963 -2.11 -29.32 -45.54
C LEU A 963 -2.97 -28.40 -46.42
N THR A 964 -3.94 -28.96 -47.16
CA THR A 964 -4.87 -28.20 -48.02
C THR A 964 -5.54 -27.08 -47.24
N GLY A 965 -5.48 -25.86 -47.77
CA GLY A 965 -5.80 -24.61 -47.09
C GLY A 965 -4.60 -23.65 -46.99
N LEU A 966 -3.35 -24.13 -47.10
CA LEU A 966 -2.13 -23.31 -46.96
C LEU A 966 -1.47 -22.90 -48.29
N GLU A 967 -2.08 -23.19 -49.44
CA GLU A 967 -1.49 -23.03 -50.79
C GLU A 967 -1.11 -21.58 -51.18
N ASN A 968 -1.46 -20.60 -50.36
CA ASN A 968 -1.20 -19.18 -50.59
C ASN A 968 -0.40 -18.53 -49.44
N LEU A 969 0.26 -19.32 -48.58
CA LEU A 969 1.09 -18.81 -47.50
C LEU A 969 2.40 -18.25 -48.09
N GLU A 970 2.66 -16.95 -47.92
CA GLU A 970 3.80 -16.26 -48.55
C GLU A 970 5.00 -16.10 -47.60
N GLN A 971 4.77 -15.96 -46.29
CA GLN A 971 5.84 -15.69 -45.31
C GLN A 971 5.61 -16.29 -43.91
N LEU A 972 6.66 -16.83 -43.29
CA LEU A 972 6.72 -17.19 -41.87
C LEU A 972 7.91 -16.52 -41.17
N THR A 973 7.64 -15.69 -40.16
CA THR A 973 8.61 -14.72 -39.60
C THR A 973 9.44 -15.20 -38.41
N GLY A 974 9.22 -16.41 -37.92
CA GLY A 974 10.02 -16.98 -36.82
C GLY A 974 9.84 -16.30 -35.46
N TYR A 975 10.77 -16.58 -34.54
CA TYR A 975 10.50 -16.51 -33.10
C TYR A 975 10.85 -15.17 -32.42
N ASN A 976 11.47 -14.24 -33.16
CA ASN A 976 12.11 -12.97 -32.75
C ASN A 976 13.60 -13.13 -32.37
N ARG A 977 14.49 -12.41 -33.08
CA ARG A 977 15.95 -12.70 -33.19
C ARG A 977 16.80 -12.48 -31.93
N ASN A 978 16.20 -12.12 -30.80
CA ASN A 978 16.90 -11.71 -29.59
C ASN A 978 16.92 -12.76 -28.45
N THR A 979 16.27 -13.92 -28.62
CA THR A 979 16.29 -15.00 -27.61
C THR A 979 17.28 -16.11 -27.98
N LEU A 980 18.08 -16.56 -27.01
CA LEU A 980 19.07 -17.64 -27.18
C LEU A 980 18.46 -19.01 -27.55
N ALA A 981 17.15 -19.19 -27.37
CA ALA A 981 16.43 -20.38 -27.81
C ALA A 981 15.80 -20.15 -29.19
N LYS A 982 16.42 -20.74 -30.23
CA LYS A 982 15.81 -20.87 -31.55
C LYS A 982 14.70 -21.94 -31.52
N TYR A 983 13.57 -21.66 -32.15
CA TYR A 983 12.45 -22.60 -32.27
C TYR A 983 12.09 -22.77 -33.76
N PRO A 984 11.87 -24.00 -34.25
CA PRO A 984 11.60 -24.24 -35.66
C PRO A 984 10.32 -23.53 -36.12
N VAL A 985 10.44 -22.76 -37.20
CA VAL A 985 9.34 -22.03 -37.84
C VAL A 985 8.30 -23.01 -38.39
N ILE A 986 8.75 -24.14 -38.95
CA ILE A 986 7.88 -25.23 -39.39
C ILE A 986 8.11 -26.44 -38.48
N TRP A 987 7.08 -26.87 -37.75
CA TRP A 987 7.13 -28.02 -36.85
C TRP A 987 5.94 -28.96 -37.10
N LEU A 988 6.19 -30.00 -37.91
CA LEU A 988 5.24 -31.05 -38.24
C LEU A 988 5.61 -32.33 -37.47
N ALA A 989 4.95 -32.60 -36.33
CA ALA A 989 5.31 -33.76 -35.50
C ALA A 989 4.14 -34.66 -35.06
N ASN A 990 4.34 -35.97 -35.12
CA ASN A 990 3.39 -37.01 -34.65
C ASN A 990 2.00 -36.96 -35.34
N ASN A 991 1.88 -36.42 -36.55
CA ASN A 991 0.62 -36.39 -37.30
C ASN A 991 0.49 -37.70 -38.10
N GLN A 992 -0.14 -38.71 -37.50
CA GLN A 992 -0.04 -40.09 -37.98
C GLN A 992 -0.62 -40.34 -39.38
N ALA A 993 -1.68 -39.62 -39.77
CA ALA A 993 -2.29 -39.74 -41.09
C ALA A 993 -1.68 -38.80 -42.15
N LEU A 994 -0.78 -37.88 -41.79
CA LEU A 994 -0.28 -36.85 -42.68
C LEU A 994 0.58 -37.49 -43.77
N SER A 995 0.08 -37.47 -45.00
CA SER A 995 0.70 -38.17 -46.14
C SER A 995 1.36 -37.23 -47.15
N ASP A 996 0.92 -35.96 -47.20
CA ASP A 996 1.20 -35.03 -48.29
C ASP A 996 1.38 -33.57 -47.78
N LEU A 997 2.47 -32.93 -48.21
CA LEU A 997 2.86 -31.53 -47.94
C LEU A 997 2.81 -30.64 -49.20
N SER A 998 2.21 -31.11 -50.30
CA SER A 998 2.12 -30.37 -51.58
C SER A 998 1.48 -28.98 -51.49
N ALA A 999 0.71 -28.70 -50.43
CA ALA A 999 0.20 -27.35 -50.18
C ALA A 999 1.27 -26.32 -49.79
N LEU A 1000 2.54 -26.73 -49.61
CA LEU A 1000 3.71 -25.85 -49.43
C LEU A 1000 4.60 -25.82 -50.70
N ASP A 1001 4.09 -26.30 -51.84
CA ASP A 1001 4.83 -26.41 -53.12
C ASP A 1001 4.74 -25.10 -53.94
N HIS A 1002 5.14 -24.00 -53.31
CA HIS A 1002 5.26 -22.66 -53.88
C HIS A 1002 6.43 -21.91 -53.23
N ASP A 1003 6.71 -20.69 -53.68
CA ASP A 1003 7.62 -19.80 -52.97
C ASP A 1003 7.00 -19.40 -51.61
N LEU A 1004 7.74 -19.61 -50.53
CA LEU A 1004 7.40 -19.28 -49.15
C LEU A 1004 8.67 -18.82 -48.45
N ASP A 1005 8.67 -17.58 -47.96
CA ASP A 1005 9.77 -17.00 -47.18
C ASP A 1005 9.75 -17.54 -45.74
N VAL A 1006 10.86 -18.10 -45.27
CA VAL A 1006 10.97 -18.74 -43.94
C VAL A 1006 12.25 -18.23 -43.27
N ASP A 1007 12.13 -17.55 -42.12
CA ASP A 1007 13.30 -17.07 -41.36
C ASP A 1007 14.18 -18.24 -40.85
N ASP A 1008 15.46 -17.98 -40.54
CA ASP A 1008 16.53 -18.97 -40.27
C ASP A 1008 16.39 -19.79 -38.94
N ASP A 1009 15.16 -19.98 -38.46
CA ASP A 1009 14.82 -20.50 -37.14
C ASP A 1009 14.52 -22.02 -37.12
N GLY A 1010 14.28 -22.66 -38.28
CA GLY A 1010 14.37 -24.12 -38.45
C GLY A 1010 13.15 -24.87 -39.00
N ILE A 1011 13.35 -26.13 -39.39
CA ILE A 1011 12.30 -27.06 -39.88
C ILE A 1011 12.40 -28.44 -39.20
N TYR A 1012 11.35 -28.84 -38.48
CA TYR A 1012 11.19 -30.16 -37.87
C TYR A 1012 10.06 -30.96 -38.53
N ILE A 1013 10.35 -32.16 -39.05
CA ILE A 1013 9.37 -33.09 -39.66
C ILE A 1013 9.56 -34.49 -39.04
N LEU A 1014 8.85 -34.75 -37.94
CA LEU A 1014 9.14 -35.85 -37.02
C LEU A 1014 7.94 -36.81 -36.82
N ASN A 1015 8.16 -38.11 -36.98
CA ASN A 1015 7.21 -39.18 -36.65
C ASN A 1015 5.84 -39.09 -37.37
N ASN A 1016 5.80 -38.56 -38.60
CA ASN A 1016 4.58 -38.52 -39.42
C ASN A 1016 4.50 -39.82 -40.24
N ALA A 1017 4.01 -40.89 -39.62
CA ALA A 1017 4.17 -42.27 -40.12
C ALA A 1017 3.56 -42.58 -41.51
N ALA A 1018 2.68 -41.73 -42.03
CA ALA A 1018 2.10 -41.84 -43.38
C ALA A 1018 2.78 -40.94 -44.43
N LEU A 1019 3.72 -40.08 -44.02
CA LEU A 1019 4.26 -39.01 -44.86
C LEU A 1019 5.18 -39.55 -45.95
N SER A 1020 4.72 -39.48 -47.19
CA SER A 1020 5.42 -39.96 -48.39
C SER A 1020 5.54 -38.92 -49.51
N GLN A 1021 4.79 -37.82 -49.46
CA GLN A 1021 4.90 -36.68 -50.38
C GLN A 1021 5.33 -35.45 -49.58
N CYS A 1022 6.60 -35.07 -49.69
CA CYS A 1022 7.26 -34.07 -48.83
C CYS A 1022 8.23 -33.15 -49.58
N ALA A 1023 8.41 -33.37 -50.88
CA ALA A 1023 9.35 -32.62 -51.73
C ALA A 1023 8.74 -31.31 -52.25
N ALA A 1024 8.18 -30.52 -51.33
CA ALA A 1024 7.55 -29.24 -51.62
C ALA A 1024 8.58 -28.11 -51.71
N GLN A 1025 8.41 -27.19 -52.67
CA GLN A 1025 9.32 -26.07 -52.98
C GLN A 1025 9.85 -25.34 -51.74
N ALA A 1026 8.99 -24.96 -50.78
CA ALA A 1026 9.41 -24.30 -49.54
C ALA A 1026 10.45 -25.11 -48.74
N ILE A 1027 10.25 -26.42 -48.62
CA ILE A 1027 11.16 -27.33 -47.90
C ILE A 1027 12.43 -27.58 -48.74
N CYS A 1028 12.26 -27.81 -50.05
CA CYS A 1028 13.36 -28.04 -50.98
C CYS A 1028 14.31 -26.84 -51.12
N ALA A 1029 13.80 -25.61 -50.96
CA ALA A 1029 14.57 -24.37 -50.99
C ALA A 1029 15.30 -24.10 -49.66
N TYR A 1030 14.71 -24.50 -48.52
CA TYR A 1030 15.28 -24.26 -47.19
C TYR A 1030 16.40 -25.25 -46.81
N LEU A 1031 16.22 -26.55 -47.06
CA LEU A 1031 17.19 -27.59 -46.66
C LEU A 1031 18.65 -27.36 -47.13
N PRO A 1032 18.94 -26.79 -48.32
CA PRO A 1032 20.31 -26.57 -48.79
C PRO A 1032 21.12 -25.45 -48.12
N THR A 1033 20.60 -24.70 -47.15
CA THR A 1033 21.35 -23.62 -46.48
C THR A 1033 22.28 -24.08 -45.36
N GLU A 1034 22.26 -25.38 -45.02
CA GLU A 1034 22.87 -25.95 -43.79
C GLU A 1034 22.50 -25.17 -42.49
N PRO A 1035 21.21 -24.89 -42.21
CA PRO A 1035 20.80 -24.03 -41.10
C PRO A 1035 20.83 -24.76 -39.74
N ASP A 1036 20.97 -24.00 -38.64
CA ASP A 1036 21.26 -24.51 -37.29
C ASP A 1036 20.27 -25.57 -36.73
N THR A 1037 19.03 -25.62 -37.25
CA THR A 1037 17.89 -26.32 -36.63
C THR A 1037 17.04 -27.10 -37.65
N VAL A 1038 17.60 -28.18 -38.22
CA VAL A 1038 16.85 -29.17 -39.03
C VAL A 1038 16.71 -30.50 -38.29
N SER A 1039 15.51 -31.09 -38.27
CA SER A 1039 15.31 -32.43 -37.70
C SER A 1039 14.22 -33.21 -38.46
N ILE A 1040 14.61 -34.27 -39.16
CA ILE A 1040 13.72 -35.12 -39.97
C ILE A 1040 13.96 -36.57 -39.56
N ALA A 1041 12.90 -37.27 -39.14
CA ALA A 1041 12.95 -38.68 -38.72
C ALA A 1041 11.54 -39.30 -38.64
N GLY A 1042 11.43 -40.63 -38.76
CA GLY A 1042 10.22 -41.37 -38.42
C GLY A 1042 9.03 -41.22 -39.38
N ASN A 1043 9.28 -40.72 -40.59
CA ASN A 1043 8.33 -40.64 -41.70
C ASN A 1043 8.47 -41.89 -42.59
N LEU A 1044 7.84 -41.96 -43.78
CA LEU A 1044 8.11 -43.04 -44.74
C LEU A 1044 9.45 -42.81 -45.50
N PRO A 1045 10.06 -43.83 -46.14
CA PRO A 1045 11.42 -43.75 -46.68
C PRO A 1045 11.72 -42.61 -47.67
N ALA A 1046 10.72 -42.07 -48.38
CA ALA A 1046 10.89 -40.91 -49.25
C ALA A 1046 11.08 -39.57 -48.49
N CYS A 1047 10.75 -39.56 -47.19
CA CYS A 1047 10.71 -38.40 -46.31
C CYS A 1047 11.43 -38.66 -44.97
N GLU A 1048 12.20 -39.75 -44.87
CA GLU A 1048 12.80 -40.23 -43.62
C GLU A 1048 14.01 -39.39 -43.15
N SER A 1049 14.65 -38.66 -44.08
CA SER A 1049 15.77 -37.75 -43.82
C SER A 1049 15.78 -36.56 -44.80
N ASP A 1050 16.53 -35.52 -44.46
CA ASP A 1050 16.90 -34.39 -45.33
C ASP A 1050 17.39 -34.86 -46.72
N VAL A 1051 18.30 -35.83 -46.78
CA VAL A 1051 18.84 -36.40 -48.02
C VAL A 1051 17.73 -37.10 -48.84
N ALA A 1052 16.79 -37.78 -48.18
CA ALA A 1052 15.67 -38.44 -48.86
C ALA A 1052 14.66 -37.42 -49.44
N ILE A 1053 14.38 -36.33 -48.72
CA ILE A 1053 13.54 -35.24 -49.22
C ILE A 1053 14.24 -34.56 -50.41
N LEU A 1054 15.51 -34.19 -50.30
CA LEU A 1054 16.28 -33.56 -51.38
C LEU A 1054 16.40 -34.44 -52.63
N ALA A 1055 16.56 -35.75 -52.48
CA ALA A 1055 16.52 -36.70 -53.60
C ALA A 1055 15.14 -36.73 -54.30
N SER A 1056 14.06 -36.55 -53.52
CA SER A 1056 12.69 -36.45 -54.05
C SER A 1056 12.44 -35.11 -54.75
N CYS A 1057 13.01 -34.00 -54.25
CA CYS A 1057 12.99 -32.68 -54.91
C CYS A 1057 13.62 -32.70 -56.32
N GLN A 1058 14.62 -33.56 -56.54
CA GLN A 1058 15.33 -33.65 -57.83
C GLN A 1058 14.49 -34.26 -58.97
N LEU A 1059 13.38 -34.96 -58.68
CA LEU A 1059 12.52 -35.59 -59.71
C LEU A 1059 11.68 -34.60 -60.52
N LEU A 1060 11.57 -33.34 -60.10
CA LEU A 1060 10.92 -32.27 -60.88
C LEU A 1060 11.85 -31.63 -61.93
N ASN A 1061 13.16 -31.92 -61.90
CA ASN A 1061 14.14 -31.23 -62.72
C ASN A 1061 14.50 -31.98 -64.01
N THR A 1062 13.67 -31.85 -65.05
CA THR A 1062 14.03 -32.24 -66.43
C THR A 1062 14.31 -31.05 -67.35
N GLY A 1063 15.25 -30.20 -66.90
CA GLY A 1063 16.30 -29.68 -67.79
C GLY A 1063 16.18 -28.24 -68.28
N ALA A 1064 16.97 -27.36 -67.67
CA ALA A 1064 17.67 -26.28 -68.38
C ALA A 1064 18.98 -25.91 -67.65
N PRO A 1065 20.16 -25.97 -68.31
CA PRO A 1065 21.39 -25.42 -67.75
C PRO A 1065 21.55 -23.92 -68.07
N SER A 1066 22.10 -23.20 -67.09
CA SER A 1066 22.66 -21.83 -67.17
C SER A 1066 21.74 -20.69 -67.66
N ASP A 1067 21.17 -19.95 -66.71
CA ASP A 1067 20.84 -18.54 -66.93
C ASP A 1067 22.12 -17.70 -66.92
N ASN A 1068 22.53 -17.21 -68.09
CA ASN A 1068 23.56 -16.16 -68.21
C ASN A 1068 23.56 -15.47 -69.60
N VAL A 1069 22.38 -15.08 -70.11
CA VAL A 1069 22.25 -14.11 -71.21
C VAL A 1069 21.03 -13.20 -70.95
N GLY A 1070 21.27 -11.90 -70.79
CA GLY A 1070 20.25 -10.92 -70.36
C GLY A 1070 19.20 -10.58 -71.42
N TYR A 1071 18.06 -11.28 -71.39
CA TYR A 1071 16.86 -10.89 -72.13
C TYR A 1071 15.55 -11.41 -71.49
N TRP A 1072 14.45 -10.66 -71.68
CA TRP A 1072 13.11 -10.96 -71.16
C TRP A 1072 12.08 -11.07 -72.28
N VAL A 1073 11.03 -11.85 -72.03
CA VAL A 1073 9.93 -12.11 -72.96
C VAL A 1073 8.61 -12.02 -72.20
N PHE A 1074 7.75 -11.05 -72.55
CA PHE A 1074 6.46 -10.86 -71.87
C PHE A 1074 5.37 -10.31 -72.83
N PRO A 1075 4.08 -10.63 -72.58
CA PRO A 1075 3.59 -11.62 -71.62
C PRO A 1075 3.93 -13.05 -72.08
N ASN A 1076 4.17 -13.95 -71.12
CA ASN A 1076 4.41 -15.37 -71.38
C ASN A 1076 3.97 -16.17 -70.13
N PRO A 1077 2.88 -16.96 -70.17
CA PRO A 1077 2.03 -17.24 -71.34
C PRO A 1077 1.32 -16.02 -71.95
N ILE A 1078 0.99 -16.11 -73.23
CA ILE A 1078 0.26 -15.08 -73.99
C ILE A 1078 -1.25 -15.37 -73.94
N SER A 1079 -2.05 -14.38 -73.53
CA SER A 1079 -3.52 -14.41 -73.63
C SER A 1079 -4.02 -14.02 -75.03
N SER A 1080 -5.29 -14.30 -75.33
CA SER A 1080 -5.74 -14.66 -76.68
C SER A 1080 -5.64 -13.61 -77.80
N ALA A 1081 -5.32 -12.34 -77.51
CA ALA A 1081 -4.99 -11.36 -78.53
C ALA A 1081 -4.14 -10.19 -77.99
N GLU A 1082 -2.81 -10.33 -77.94
CA GLU A 1082 -1.88 -9.25 -78.34
C GLU A 1082 -0.41 -9.72 -78.48
N GLN A 1083 0.52 -8.76 -78.62
CA GLN A 1083 1.85 -8.94 -79.18
C GLN A 1083 2.88 -9.36 -78.12
N LEU A 1084 3.87 -10.17 -78.53
CA LEU A 1084 4.96 -10.61 -77.67
C LEU A 1084 6.07 -9.55 -77.63
N THR A 1085 6.35 -8.99 -76.45
CA THR A 1085 7.46 -8.04 -76.28
C THR A 1085 8.72 -8.78 -75.87
N VAL A 1086 9.82 -8.51 -76.57
CA VAL A 1086 11.14 -9.08 -76.34
C VAL A 1086 12.10 -7.94 -76.03
N VAL A 1087 12.74 -7.98 -74.86
CA VAL A 1087 13.66 -6.94 -74.39
C VAL A 1087 15.04 -7.55 -74.17
N TRP A 1088 16.08 -6.99 -74.79
CA TRP A 1088 17.48 -7.39 -74.56
C TRP A 1088 18.39 -6.18 -74.36
N GLN A 1089 19.51 -6.39 -73.69
CA GLN A 1089 20.49 -5.36 -73.33
C GLN A 1089 21.84 -5.56 -74.04
N SER A 1090 22.95 -5.19 -73.38
CA SER A 1090 24.23 -4.86 -73.99
C SER A 1090 24.99 -5.99 -74.68
N ASP A 1091 24.78 -7.24 -74.28
CA ASP A 1091 25.77 -8.31 -74.51
C ASP A 1091 25.81 -8.85 -75.94
N PHE A 1092 24.79 -8.54 -76.74
CA PHE A 1092 24.70 -8.96 -78.14
C PHE A 1092 25.68 -8.17 -79.03
N ASN A 1093 26.50 -8.92 -79.77
CA ASN A 1093 27.72 -8.53 -80.48
C ASN A 1093 27.50 -7.86 -81.86
N GLY A 1094 26.27 -7.73 -82.36
CA GLY A 1094 26.00 -7.28 -83.72
C GLY A 1094 24.50 -7.19 -84.05
N PRO A 1095 24.11 -7.30 -85.34
CA PRO A 1095 22.70 -7.39 -85.74
C PRO A 1095 22.03 -8.59 -85.08
N VAL A 1096 20.95 -8.34 -84.33
CA VAL A 1096 20.24 -9.37 -83.57
C VAL A 1096 19.16 -10.00 -84.44
N LYS A 1097 19.22 -11.33 -84.51
CA LYS A 1097 18.28 -12.21 -85.21
C LYS A 1097 17.36 -12.89 -84.20
N LEU A 1098 16.07 -12.64 -84.37
CA LEU A 1098 14.95 -13.21 -83.61
C LEU A 1098 14.31 -14.30 -84.47
N GLU A 1099 14.26 -15.54 -83.96
CA GLU A 1099 13.68 -16.68 -84.67
C GLU A 1099 12.63 -17.36 -83.82
N LEU A 1100 11.41 -17.46 -84.34
CA LEU A 1100 10.36 -18.30 -83.78
C LEU A 1100 10.49 -19.67 -84.42
N LEU A 1101 10.60 -20.71 -83.60
CA LEU A 1101 10.86 -22.10 -83.99
C LEU A 1101 9.72 -22.98 -83.46
N SER A 1102 9.32 -24.02 -84.19
CA SER A 1102 8.49 -25.07 -83.60
C SER A 1102 9.26 -25.86 -82.54
N LEU A 1103 8.58 -26.68 -81.74
CA LEU A 1103 9.22 -27.52 -80.73
C LEU A 1103 10.22 -28.52 -81.35
N GLU A 1104 10.01 -28.90 -82.62
CA GLU A 1104 10.91 -29.73 -83.43
C GLU A 1104 12.05 -28.92 -84.08
N GLY A 1105 12.22 -27.65 -83.74
CA GLY A 1105 13.32 -26.79 -84.21
C GLY A 1105 13.15 -26.20 -85.62
N ARG A 1106 11.97 -26.29 -86.23
CA ARG A 1106 11.73 -25.72 -87.57
C ARG A 1106 11.46 -24.21 -87.47
N VAL A 1107 12.21 -23.39 -88.20
CA VAL A 1107 11.99 -21.93 -88.25
C VAL A 1107 10.60 -21.62 -88.84
N LEU A 1108 9.76 -20.97 -88.03
CA LEU A 1108 8.42 -20.49 -88.35
C LEU A 1108 8.43 -19.03 -88.82
N LYS A 1109 9.30 -18.19 -88.22
CA LYS A 1109 9.47 -16.78 -88.58
C LYS A 1109 10.86 -16.30 -88.18
N THR A 1110 11.43 -15.38 -88.97
CA THR A 1110 12.68 -14.68 -88.65
C THR A 1110 12.46 -13.17 -88.73
N ILE A 1111 12.96 -12.44 -87.73
CA ILE A 1111 13.10 -10.99 -87.70
C ILE A 1111 14.58 -10.67 -87.49
N ILE A 1112 15.08 -9.57 -88.06
CA ILE A 1112 16.44 -9.06 -87.85
C ILE A 1112 16.35 -7.58 -87.48
N ARG A 1113 17.18 -7.16 -86.52
CA ARG A 1113 17.35 -5.78 -86.10
C ARG A 1113 18.83 -5.41 -86.03
N GLU A 1114 19.19 -4.28 -86.62
CA GLU A 1114 20.51 -3.71 -86.39
C GLU A 1114 20.53 -2.98 -85.04
N LYS A 1115 21.66 -3.07 -84.33
CA LYS A 1115 21.80 -2.58 -82.95
C LYS A 1115 22.13 -1.09 -82.97
N PHE A 1116 21.23 -0.26 -82.45
CA PHE A 1116 21.38 1.21 -82.39
C PHE A 1116 21.27 1.82 -80.99
N ALA A 1117 21.06 1.01 -79.94
CA ALA A 1117 21.00 1.45 -78.54
C ALA A 1117 21.42 0.31 -77.59
N ASP A 1118 21.74 0.64 -76.34
CA ASP A 1118 22.23 -0.31 -75.32
C ASP A 1118 21.13 -1.25 -74.78
N GLN A 1119 19.86 -0.87 -74.94
CA GLN A 1119 18.69 -1.71 -74.70
C GLN A 1119 17.72 -1.58 -75.88
N ILE A 1120 17.23 -2.71 -76.39
CA ILE A 1120 16.30 -2.76 -77.51
C ILE A 1120 15.09 -3.59 -77.10
N THR A 1121 13.92 -3.01 -77.36
CA THR A 1121 12.61 -3.62 -77.18
C THR A 1121 11.99 -3.85 -78.54
N GLU A 1122 11.68 -5.10 -78.88
CA GLU A 1122 11.01 -5.47 -80.12
C GLU A 1122 9.68 -6.15 -79.80
N THR A 1123 8.60 -5.67 -80.43
CA THR A 1123 7.26 -6.20 -80.21
C THR A 1123 6.78 -6.99 -81.43
N ILE A 1124 6.51 -8.29 -81.24
CA ILE A 1124 6.25 -9.26 -82.30
C ILE A 1124 4.77 -9.68 -82.29
N PRO A 1125 3.97 -9.39 -83.33
CA PRO A 1125 2.59 -9.87 -83.40
C PRO A 1125 2.51 -11.39 -83.62
N ILE A 1126 1.83 -12.10 -82.71
CA ILE A 1126 1.71 -13.57 -82.64
C ILE A 1126 0.40 -14.05 -83.29
N SER A 1127 0.36 -13.98 -84.62
CA SER A 1127 -0.78 -14.43 -85.45
C SER A 1127 -1.15 -15.90 -85.22
N GLU A 1128 -2.44 -16.23 -85.33
CA GLU A 1128 -3.07 -17.54 -85.07
C GLU A 1128 -2.42 -18.78 -85.72
N ARG A 1129 -1.58 -18.60 -86.75
CA ARG A 1129 -0.88 -19.71 -87.43
C ARG A 1129 0.35 -20.23 -86.69
N LEU A 1130 0.75 -19.62 -85.57
CA LEU A 1130 1.79 -20.13 -84.68
C LEU A 1130 1.19 -21.18 -83.72
N PRO A 1131 1.91 -22.29 -83.42
CA PRO A 1131 1.43 -23.32 -82.51
C PRO A 1131 1.29 -22.80 -81.07
N ARG A 1132 0.51 -23.50 -80.23
CA ARG A 1132 0.31 -23.19 -78.81
C ARG A 1132 1.60 -23.10 -77.98
N GLN A 1133 2.65 -23.77 -78.42
CA GLN A 1133 3.98 -23.69 -77.83
C GLN A 1133 5.01 -23.57 -78.96
N PHE A 1134 5.89 -22.58 -78.86
CA PHE A 1134 6.98 -22.35 -79.80
C PHE A 1134 8.20 -21.81 -79.07
N ILE A 1135 9.39 -22.03 -79.61
CA ILE A 1135 10.63 -21.54 -79.02
C ILE A 1135 10.98 -20.20 -79.68
N LEU A 1136 11.23 -19.17 -78.88
CA LEU A 1136 11.89 -17.95 -79.33
C LEU A 1136 13.40 -18.11 -79.14
N ARG A 1137 14.17 -17.88 -80.21
CA ARG A 1137 15.64 -17.79 -80.19
C ARG A 1137 16.08 -16.37 -80.50
N VAL A 1138 17.00 -15.83 -79.70
CA VAL A 1138 17.67 -14.54 -79.90
C VAL A 1138 19.16 -14.79 -80.11
N SER A 1139 19.74 -14.29 -81.19
CA SER A 1139 21.14 -14.57 -81.56
C SER A 1139 21.77 -13.44 -82.35
N ASP A 1140 23.08 -13.22 -82.21
CA ASP A 1140 23.87 -12.24 -82.99
C ASP A 1140 24.87 -12.90 -83.96
N GLY A 1141 24.88 -14.24 -84.02
CA GLY A 1141 25.85 -15.05 -84.78
C GLY A 1141 27.05 -15.55 -83.97
N ARG A 1142 27.22 -15.11 -82.71
CA ARG A 1142 28.17 -15.64 -81.71
C ARG A 1142 27.43 -16.20 -80.49
N THR A 1143 26.37 -15.53 -80.07
CA THR A 1143 25.44 -15.94 -79.02
C THR A 1143 24.18 -16.59 -79.60
N SER A 1144 23.49 -17.43 -78.82
CA SER A 1144 22.11 -17.82 -79.10
C SER A 1144 21.36 -18.25 -77.83
N ALA A 1145 20.51 -17.37 -77.28
CA ALA A 1145 19.65 -17.66 -76.13
C ALA A 1145 18.27 -18.14 -76.61
N VAL A 1146 17.62 -19.04 -75.85
CA VAL A 1146 16.30 -19.61 -76.19
C VAL A 1146 15.35 -19.56 -75.00
N ARG A 1147 14.07 -19.29 -75.25
CA ARG A 1147 12.98 -19.41 -74.27
C ARG A 1147 11.76 -20.05 -74.91
N LEU A 1148 11.05 -20.88 -74.15
CA LEU A 1148 9.76 -21.42 -74.55
C LEU A 1148 8.69 -20.34 -74.39
N VAL A 1149 7.87 -20.14 -75.42
CA VAL A 1149 6.73 -19.22 -75.41
C VAL A 1149 5.45 -20.04 -75.50
N VAL A 1150 4.57 -19.83 -74.52
CA VAL A 1150 3.29 -20.53 -74.42
C VAL A 1150 2.16 -19.56 -74.80
N LYS A 1151 1.25 -20.00 -75.67
CA LYS A 1151 0.01 -19.30 -76.00
C LYS A 1151 -1.16 -20.14 -75.49
N LEU A 1152 -2.00 -19.51 -74.67
CA LEU A 1152 -3.21 -20.11 -74.07
C LEU A 1152 -4.29 -20.40 -75.15
#